data_AF-A0A5C6PS54-F1
#
_entry.id   AF-A0A5C6PS54-F1
#
_cell.length_a   1.000
_cell.length_b   1.000
_cell.length_c   1.000
_cell.angle_alpha   90.00
_cell.angle_beta   90.00
_cell.angle_gamma   90.00
#
_symmetry.space_group_name_H-M   'P 1'
#
loop_
_entity.id
_entity.type
_entity.pdbx_description
1 polymer ?
#
loop_
_entity_poly.entity_id
_entity_poly.type
_entity_poly.pdbx_seq_one_letter_code
_entity_poly.pdbx_strand_id
1 'polypeptide(L)'
;MRWDRYQTLKEQLQFTDQQLQERSILPIHPSFRVLALAEPPVVGASTNSKNSQQWLNAELLPMFLYHSVTPLAKAEEMDLILGLTPNVPTEAAEKLLHLKHSLQTANDPTAQSLASSLSTRQLLRICHRLSHYPNESITHAVNKACLSRFLPRLARAALDRGLDRSSIHDTVESDESVDLSCIVKDGVLTVGSVSAPVYNPSLKIKVPDVLFFNNPQVKAAKFGHILVVDEADKAPTNVTCILKTLVESKEMILADGRRIISGDIFSCHSVDNPKPTAELSMLKQYGPDVPEATLRKLVAVFGELRSMADQGTITYPYSVREVVSIVKHLQKFPHEGLANVVSNVFDFDSYNKDMREVVYEVLHKHGIPVGAKPTSVKLAKELPLPQIEMTGHWTINHGGNDSRKLLCPTEKHLAEIKGPVFLRVQSYPCRRQESRALTFGEEKAHWQIPINESNIICDVKTRDDVLYVATCNPVALYSMREHGDTIKYVDLYDVFPKTISGVWQPCVTIAPLGSPLDGQVVLHEEQTNTVLHVDLVTGAVRRLMLSPHTDPPYTKASSWWNSKEQQGGHKMCHEFAHKNWLLFYKEYSNQLEMLDVLKAQVHTVSLPIKLKCVFLVAEDRWLLLESTTNKKFLMTKATADSDVYQLHSISEDISVGPGHANSSDDVPLPDMVSCEQLPNENLSIAIGQNIAFPNRILTDSGSFAQIIVGFPDAVSPIEVYSFTRPVNLTSIKNNDSGPHTFLRGGFRTNSPRRQNCASLLSANQVIRALPPSKVPLKDVYPRDVTPPMTAGYLEVVDLNFKKVKYVPIPRSKSLSPYTNWLSKVSETDVVMAVLDSGAVVTVDMGGEVRLWETGYESLQRSLTEWKNMIGTERPVQITVEKESGQDVTAPKHGKIDPNNAPHVGGNQWAGGTGGRDTAGLGGKGGPYRLDSGHTVYQVSQAEKDSIPEEVRRAAREMAEKAFKDRLKEIDMSEYDAATYERFSNAVQRQVQSLRVILESLQAKGKERQWLKNQATGELDDAKIIDGLTGEKTIYKRRGELEPELGSPYQKAKRLRVLADVSGSMYRFNGVDSRLERSMEAVCMVMEALEGFEPKFKYDIVGHSGDGHNIELVKADKIPKNNKERLKVLKIMHAHSQFCMSGDYTLEATDSSIKDLAQEEADEHFLVVLSDANLERYGIRPERLANVLTSDPQVNAFVIFIGSLGDQAQRLQKTLPAGRTFVVMDTKQIPQTLQQIFTSTVL
;
A
#
# COMPACT_ATOMS: atom_id res chain seq x y z
N MET A 1 34.26 -44.63 -11.13
CA MET A 1 34.64 -45.75 -10.26
C MET A 1 36.17 -45.90 -10.26
N ARG A 2 36.79 -46.28 -9.14
CA ARG A 2 38.25 -46.51 -9.05
C ARG A 2 38.68 -47.68 -9.95
N TRP A 3 39.87 -47.60 -10.56
CA TRP A 3 40.34 -48.53 -11.61
C TRP A 3 40.34 -50.01 -11.18
N ASP A 4 40.83 -50.30 -9.98
CA ASP A 4 40.85 -51.66 -9.41
C ASP A 4 39.44 -52.26 -9.32
N ARG A 5 38.50 -51.55 -8.68
CA ARG A 5 37.11 -52.03 -8.59
C ARG A 5 36.36 -52.03 -9.92
N TYR A 6 36.74 -51.20 -10.88
CA TYR A 6 36.20 -51.27 -12.24
C TYR A 6 36.54 -52.62 -12.90
N GLN A 7 37.78 -53.12 -12.74
CA GLN A 7 38.15 -54.46 -13.20
C GLN A 7 37.45 -55.56 -12.38
N THR A 8 37.39 -55.46 -11.05
CA THR A 8 36.68 -56.48 -10.24
C THR A 8 35.19 -56.59 -10.60
N LEU A 9 34.52 -55.47 -10.85
CA LEU A 9 33.11 -55.45 -11.28
C LEU A 9 32.92 -56.10 -12.66
N LYS A 10 33.84 -55.81 -13.59
CA LYS A 10 33.90 -56.36 -14.94
C LYS A 10 34.07 -57.89 -14.91
N GLU A 11 34.99 -58.38 -14.09
CA GLU A 11 35.24 -59.81 -13.87
C GLU A 11 34.05 -60.52 -13.23
N GLN A 12 33.50 -59.97 -12.14
CA GLN A 12 32.40 -60.59 -11.39
C GLN A 12 31.07 -60.67 -12.17
N LEU A 13 30.77 -59.68 -13.02
CA LEU A 13 29.55 -59.63 -13.82
C LEU A 13 29.75 -60.11 -15.26
N GLN A 14 30.99 -60.45 -15.65
CA GLN A 14 31.41 -60.79 -17.02
C GLN A 14 30.93 -59.80 -18.10
N PHE A 15 30.86 -58.51 -17.77
CA PHE A 15 30.53 -57.45 -18.72
C PHE A 15 31.77 -56.98 -19.48
N THR A 16 31.58 -56.52 -20.73
CA THR A 16 32.64 -55.83 -21.47
C THR A 16 32.76 -54.37 -21.02
N ASP A 17 33.91 -53.71 -21.27
CA ASP A 17 34.08 -52.27 -20.99
C ASP A 17 33.01 -51.43 -21.70
N GLN A 18 32.62 -51.87 -22.91
CA GLN A 18 31.58 -51.23 -23.73
C GLN A 18 30.20 -51.31 -23.07
N GLN A 19 29.82 -52.47 -22.51
CA GLN A 19 28.57 -52.65 -21.76
C GLN A 19 28.57 -51.86 -20.43
N LEU A 20 29.71 -51.75 -19.76
CA LEU A 20 29.87 -50.90 -18.58
C LEU A 20 29.74 -49.41 -18.94
N GLN A 21 30.31 -49.00 -20.08
CA GLN A 21 30.29 -47.63 -20.57
C GLN A 21 28.91 -47.22 -21.12
N GLU A 22 28.15 -48.13 -21.75
CA GLU A 22 26.73 -47.96 -22.08
C GLU A 22 25.89 -47.75 -20.82
N ARG A 23 26.18 -48.49 -19.75
CA ARG A 23 25.61 -48.29 -18.40
C ARG A 23 26.19 -47.05 -17.67
N SER A 24 26.94 -46.19 -18.36
CA SER A 24 27.58 -44.97 -17.84
C SER A 24 28.60 -45.17 -16.70
N ILE A 25 29.03 -46.40 -16.44
CA ILE A 25 30.06 -46.72 -15.44
C ILE A 25 31.43 -46.51 -16.08
N LEU A 26 32.15 -45.49 -15.62
CA LEU A 26 33.47 -45.11 -16.14
C LEU A 26 34.60 -45.30 -15.10
N PRO A 27 35.80 -45.74 -15.54
CA PRO A 27 36.99 -45.76 -14.70
C PRO A 27 37.52 -44.34 -14.44
N ILE A 28 38.12 -44.14 -13.26
CA ILE A 28 38.92 -42.96 -12.90
C ILE A 28 40.37 -43.22 -13.32
N HIS A 29 41.01 -42.23 -13.94
CA HIS A 29 42.38 -42.37 -14.44
C HIS A 29 43.42 -42.52 -13.30
N PRO A 30 44.34 -43.51 -13.34
CA PRO A 30 45.28 -43.78 -12.24
C PRO A 30 46.16 -42.59 -11.80
N SER A 31 46.45 -41.65 -12.69
CA SER A 31 47.24 -40.45 -12.40
C SER A 31 46.48 -39.31 -11.71
N PHE A 32 45.15 -39.39 -11.58
CA PHE A 32 44.34 -38.33 -10.95
C PHE A 32 44.76 -38.11 -9.49
N ARG A 33 44.96 -36.86 -9.09
CA ARG A 33 45.31 -36.45 -7.71
C ARG A 33 44.55 -35.19 -7.33
N VAL A 34 44.38 -34.99 -6.02
CA VAL A 34 43.86 -33.75 -5.44
C VAL A 34 44.93 -33.16 -4.53
N LEU A 35 45.16 -31.85 -4.61
CA LEU A 35 45.97 -31.06 -3.70
C LEU A 35 45.08 -30.00 -3.06
N ALA A 36 45.30 -29.71 -1.78
CA ALA A 36 44.60 -28.68 -1.03
C ALA A 36 45.60 -27.69 -0.43
N LEU A 37 45.32 -26.39 -0.56
CA LEU A 37 46.04 -25.31 0.12
C LEU A 37 45.18 -24.83 1.29
N ALA A 38 45.79 -24.60 2.45
CA ALA A 38 45.08 -24.23 3.68
C ALA A 38 45.98 -23.43 4.62
N GLU A 39 45.40 -22.53 5.43
CA GLU A 39 46.08 -21.93 6.57
C GLU A 39 46.21 -22.95 7.73
N PRO A 40 47.36 -23.00 8.43
CA PRO A 40 47.55 -23.92 9.55
C PRO A 40 46.74 -23.49 10.79
N PRO A 41 46.19 -24.43 11.59
CA PRO A 41 45.40 -24.09 12.76
C PRO A 41 46.22 -23.37 13.84
N VAL A 42 45.68 -22.27 14.36
CA VAL A 42 46.40 -21.37 15.29
C VAL A 42 46.48 -21.99 16.69
N VAL A 43 47.67 -22.49 17.05
CA VAL A 43 47.94 -23.10 18.35
C VAL A 43 47.73 -22.08 19.48
N GLY A 44 46.73 -22.34 20.32
CA GLY A 44 46.40 -21.50 21.48
C GLY A 44 45.12 -20.64 21.35
N ALA A 45 44.39 -20.70 20.24
CA ALA A 45 43.07 -20.08 20.15
C ALA A 45 42.10 -20.70 21.17
N SER A 46 41.43 -19.86 21.98
CA SER A 46 40.50 -20.34 23.02
C SER A 46 39.10 -20.60 22.47
N THR A 47 38.40 -21.57 23.07
CA THR A 47 37.14 -22.15 22.59
C THR A 47 35.90 -21.24 22.69
N ASN A 48 36.06 -19.95 23.02
CA ASN A 48 34.95 -19.02 23.23
C ASN A 48 34.64 -18.11 22.02
N SER A 49 35.30 -18.29 20.87
CA SER A 49 34.89 -17.66 19.60
C SER A 49 33.83 -18.51 18.90
N LYS A 50 32.58 -18.04 18.84
CA LYS A 50 31.47 -18.78 18.21
C LYS A 50 31.56 -18.93 16.68
N ASN A 51 32.50 -18.26 16.00
CA ASN A 51 32.49 -18.11 14.54
C ASN A 51 33.62 -18.82 13.78
N SER A 52 34.44 -19.68 14.40
CA SER A 52 35.53 -20.38 13.70
C SER A 52 36.00 -21.68 14.35
N GLN A 53 35.23 -22.77 14.22
CA GLN A 53 35.83 -24.10 14.25
C GLN A 53 36.47 -24.36 12.86
N GLN A 54 37.79 -24.23 12.75
CA GLN A 54 38.51 -24.71 11.57
C GLN A 54 38.38 -26.24 11.50
N TRP A 55 37.78 -26.75 10.42
CA TRP A 55 37.52 -28.18 10.24
C TRP A 55 38.81 -29.01 10.08
N LEU A 56 39.89 -28.39 9.61
CA LEU A 56 41.25 -28.95 9.61
C LEU A 56 41.86 -28.92 11.02
N ASN A 57 41.21 -29.63 11.95
CA ASN A 57 41.65 -29.78 13.33
C ASN A 57 42.84 -30.75 13.45
N ALA A 58 43.42 -30.87 14.65
CA ALA A 58 44.58 -31.74 14.90
C ALA A 58 44.31 -33.26 14.75
N GLU A 59 43.06 -33.68 14.58
CA GLU A 59 42.66 -35.09 14.41
C GLU A 59 42.44 -35.44 12.92
N LEU A 60 41.94 -34.48 12.14
CA LEU A 60 41.73 -34.58 10.70
C LEU A 60 42.98 -34.22 9.90
N LEU A 61 43.82 -33.29 10.37
CA LEU A 61 45.07 -32.92 9.70
C LEU A 61 46.03 -34.11 9.48
N PRO A 62 46.20 -35.08 10.42
CA PRO A 62 46.93 -36.33 10.19
C PRO A 62 46.31 -37.28 9.15
N MET A 63 45.04 -37.10 8.76
CA MET A 63 44.42 -37.84 7.66
C MET A 63 44.80 -37.28 6.28
N PHE A 64 45.40 -36.09 6.23
CA PHE A 64 45.93 -35.45 5.02
C PHE A 64 47.45 -35.60 4.92
N LEU A 65 47.94 -35.70 3.68
CA LEU A 65 49.36 -35.49 3.36
C LEU A 65 49.55 -33.99 3.14
N TYR A 66 50.30 -33.32 4.02
CA TYR A 66 50.47 -31.86 4.00
C TYR A 66 51.95 -31.43 3.96
N HIS A 67 52.18 -30.22 3.45
CA HIS A 67 53.46 -29.51 3.50
C HIS A 67 53.22 -28.07 3.96
N SER A 68 54.19 -27.47 4.66
CA SER A 68 54.09 -26.11 5.21
C SER A 68 54.93 -25.11 4.41
N VAL A 69 54.51 -23.85 4.39
CA VAL A 69 55.11 -22.74 3.61
C VAL A 69 55.29 -21.52 4.52
N THR A 70 56.40 -20.81 4.40
CA THR A 70 56.76 -19.66 5.25
C THR A 70 56.32 -18.31 4.66
N PRO A 71 56.06 -17.28 5.50
CA PRO A 71 55.78 -15.91 5.04
C PRO A 71 56.97 -15.24 4.33
N LEU A 72 56.66 -14.32 3.42
CA LEU A 72 57.65 -13.50 2.68
C LEU A 72 58.28 -12.41 3.55
N ALA A 73 59.56 -12.11 3.29
CA ALA A 73 60.29 -11.01 3.90
C ALA A 73 60.03 -9.66 3.19
N LYS A 74 60.35 -8.55 3.86
CA LYS A 74 60.12 -7.17 3.35
C LYS A 74 60.77 -6.90 1.98
N ALA A 75 61.94 -7.48 1.71
CA ALA A 75 62.63 -7.36 0.42
C ALA A 75 61.91 -8.18 -0.67
N GLU A 76 61.57 -9.43 -0.38
CA GLU A 76 60.85 -10.32 -1.29
C GLU A 76 59.46 -9.76 -1.67
N GLU A 77 58.76 -9.10 -0.72
CA GLU A 77 57.50 -8.40 -1.00
C GLU A 77 57.71 -7.18 -1.90
N MET A 78 58.82 -6.44 -1.76
CA MET A 78 59.14 -5.33 -2.65
C MET A 78 59.49 -5.82 -4.07
N ASP A 79 60.35 -6.83 -4.19
CA ASP A 79 60.72 -7.44 -5.47
C ASP A 79 59.49 -8.02 -6.19
N LEU A 80 58.55 -8.62 -5.44
CA LEU A 80 57.28 -9.12 -5.96
C LEU A 80 56.34 -7.99 -6.43
N ILE A 81 56.29 -6.85 -5.72
CA ILE A 81 55.49 -5.69 -6.15
C ILE A 81 56.09 -5.04 -7.39
N LEU A 82 57.40 -4.80 -7.43
CA LEU A 82 58.07 -4.21 -8.60
C LEU A 82 58.02 -5.14 -9.81
N GLY A 83 58.18 -6.46 -9.61
CA GLY A 83 58.08 -7.46 -10.66
C GLY A 83 56.66 -7.64 -11.24
N LEU A 84 55.61 -7.44 -10.42
CA LEU A 84 54.21 -7.55 -10.86
C LEU A 84 53.58 -6.22 -11.29
N THR A 85 54.13 -5.08 -10.88
CA THR A 85 53.63 -3.73 -11.24
C THR A 85 54.76 -2.81 -11.77
N PRO A 86 55.34 -3.08 -12.95
CA PRO A 86 56.59 -2.44 -13.40
C PRO A 86 56.54 -0.91 -13.59
N ASN A 87 55.34 -0.34 -13.72
CA ASN A 87 55.11 1.08 -13.98
C ASN A 87 54.69 1.88 -12.73
N VAL A 88 54.76 1.30 -11.52
CA VAL A 88 54.47 2.04 -10.29
C VAL A 88 55.63 2.99 -9.95
N PRO A 89 55.38 4.23 -9.49
CA PRO A 89 56.43 5.07 -8.92
C PRO A 89 57.07 4.38 -7.70
N THR A 90 58.36 4.09 -7.75
CA THR A 90 59.08 3.32 -6.71
C THR A 90 58.92 3.93 -5.32
N GLU A 91 59.01 5.27 -5.22
CA GLU A 91 58.80 6.02 -3.98
C GLU A 91 57.39 5.81 -3.38
N ALA A 92 56.37 5.60 -4.21
CA ALA A 92 55.01 5.32 -3.75
C ALA A 92 54.88 3.89 -3.22
N ALA A 93 55.48 2.90 -3.90
CA ALA A 93 55.55 1.52 -3.41
C ALA A 93 56.33 1.44 -2.07
N GLU A 94 57.45 2.16 -1.95
CA GLU A 94 58.22 2.29 -0.72
C GLU A 94 57.41 2.91 0.43
N LYS A 95 56.71 4.04 0.20
CA LYS A 95 55.85 4.68 1.22
C LYS A 95 54.70 3.77 1.66
N LEU A 96 54.07 3.05 0.74
CA LEU A 96 52.98 2.11 1.04
C LEU A 96 53.47 0.89 1.85
N LEU A 97 54.62 0.33 1.49
CA LEU A 97 55.20 -0.82 2.18
C LEU A 97 55.84 -0.44 3.53
N HIS A 98 56.36 0.79 3.65
CA HIS A 98 56.73 1.41 4.91
C HIS A 98 55.51 1.62 5.82
N LEU A 99 54.39 2.15 5.30
CA LEU A 99 53.14 2.32 6.04
C LEU A 99 52.62 0.99 6.58
N LYS A 100 52.51 -0.04 5.72
CA LYS A 100 52.12 -1.40 6.12
C LYS A 100 52.97 -1.90 7.28
N HIS A 101 54.30 -1.88 7.12
CA HIS A 101 55.22 -2.37 8.13
C HIS A 101 55.17 -1.54 9.43
N SER A 102 55.03 -0.22 9.33
CA SER A 102 54.90 0.68 10.49
C SER A 102 53.60 0.46 11.27
N LEU A 103 52.53 0.00 10.63
CA LEU A 103 51.28 -0.38 11.28
C LEU A 103 51.40 -1.77 11.91
N GLN A 104 52.08 -2.73 11.26
CA GLN A 104 52.40 -4.04 11.83
C GLN A 104 53.28 -3.94 13.09
N THR A 105 54.26 -3.05 13.12
CA THR A 105 55.17 -2.85 14.27
C THR A 105 54.70 -1.80 15.28
N ALA A 106 53.45 -1.32 15.20
CA ALA A 106 52.92 -0.38 16.17
C ALA A 106 52.51 -1.10 17.47
N ASN A 107 52.76 -0.49 18.64
CA ASN A 107 52.25 -1.00 19.93
C ASN A 107 50.73 -0.74 20.14
N ASP A 108 50.06 -0.12 19.18
CA ASP A 108 48.63 0.16 19.20
C ASP A 108 47.89 -1.03 18.51
N PRO A 109 47.08 -1.82 19.23
CA PRO A 109 46.42 -2.99 18.64
C PRO A 109 45.39 -2.61 17.56
N THR A 110 44.89 -1.37 17.56
CA THR A 110 44.03 -0.88 16.48
C THR A 110 44.83 -0.59 15.20
N ALA A 111 46.08 -0.14 15.32
CA ALA A 111 47.00 0.02 14.19
C ALA A 111 47.47 -1.34 13.64
N GLN A 112 47.77 -2.32 14.50
CA GLN A 112 48.09 -3.69 14.07
C GLN A 112 46.90 -4.33 13.31
N SER A 113 45.67 -4.12 13.78
CA SER A 113 44.46 -4.57 13.09
C SER A 113 44.31 -3.92 11.70
N LEU A 114 44.51 -2.59 11.59
CA LEU A 114 44.52 -1.89 10.31
C LEU A 114 45.60 -2.40 9.35
N ALA A 115 46.74 -2.87 9.86
CA ALA A 115 47.80 -3.43 9.03
C ALA A 115 47.38 -4.69 8.26
N SER A 116 46.43 -5.48 8.78
CA SER A 116 45.84 -6.61 8.05
C SER A 116 45.03 -6.19 6.81
N SER A 117 44.49 -4.96 6.83
CA SER A 117 43.77 -4.38 5.69
C SER A 117 44.70 -3.92 4.56
N LEU A 118 46.01 -3.82 4.82
CA LEU A 118 47.06 -3.54 3.83
C LEU A 118 47.86 -4.81 3.52
N SER A 119 47.15 -5.87 3.10
CA SER A 119 47.78 -7.12 2.64
C SER A 119 48.66 -6.90 1.38
N THR A 120 49.53 -7.86 1.08
CA THR A 120 50.30 -7.93 -0.19
C THR A 120 49.42 -7.64 -1.41
N ARG A 121 48.22 -8.25 -1.46
CA ARG A 121 47.24 -8.09 -2.53
C ARG A 121 46.63 -6.69 -2.57
N GLN A 122 46.41 -6.04 -1.42
CA GLN A 122 45.96 -4.64 -1.36
C GLN A 122 47.08 -3.67 -1.77
N LEU A 123 48.32 -3.89 -1.34
CA LEU A 123 49.46 -3.10 -1.80
C LEU A 123 49.62 -3.21 -3.33
N LEU A 124 49.57 -4.42 -3.89
CA LEU A 124 49.55 -4.64 -5.34
C LEU A 124 48.41 -3.90 -6.03
N ARG A 125 47.17 -3.96 -5.52
CA ARG A 125 46.01 -3.24 -6.08
C ARG A 125 46.21 -1.71 -6.07
N ILE A 126 46.77 -1.16 -4.99
CA ILE A 126 47.08 0.28 -4.91
C ILE A 126 48.22 0.64 -5.88
N CYS A 127 49.31 -0.13 -5.91
CA CYS A 127 50.45 0.09 -6.82
C CYS A 127 50.03 0.02 -8.29
N HIS A 128 49.23 -0.98 -8.66
CA HIS A 128 48.72 -1.12 -10.02
C HIS A 128 47.80 0.05 -10.39
N ARG A 129 46.96 0.54 -9.45
CA ARG A 129 46.13 1.72 -9.67
C ARG A 129 46.97 2.99 -9.84
N LEU A 130 47.98 3.23 -8.99
CA LEU A 130 48.91 4.36 -9.13
C LEU A 130 49.71 4.29 -10.45
N SER A 131 50.02 3.09 -10.95
CA SER A 131 50.67 2.90 -12.26
C SER A 131 49.76 3.23 -13.47
N HIS A 132 48.43 3.24 -13.29
CA HIS A 132 47.45 3.64 -14.30
C HIS A 132 46.89 5.06 -14.11
N TYR A 133 46.99 5.61 -12.89
CA TYR A 133 46.50 6.93 -12.51
C TYR A 133 47.60 7.69 -11.72
N PRO A 134 48.68 8.18 -12.38
CA PRO A 134 49.83 8.79 -11.69
C PRO A 134 49.51 10.04 -10.88
N ASN A 135 48.38 10.69 -11.17
CA ASN A 135 47.94 11.93 -10.51
C ASN A 135 47.02 11.66 -9.30
N GLU A 136 46.69 10.41 -8.95
CA GLU A 136 45.85 10.12 -7.77
C GLU A 136 46.65 10.19 -6.46
N SER A 137 46.15 10.92 -5.46
CA SER A 137 46.88 11.04 -4.17
C SER A 137 46.97 9.68 -3.46
N ILE A 138 48.19 9.36 -2.98
CA ILE A 138 48.46 8.14 -2.22
C ILE A 138 47.58 8.12 -0.94
N THR A 139 47.37 9.29 -0.32
CA THR A 139 46.45 9.49 0.81
C THR A 139 45.04 9.04 0.47
N HIS A 140 44.49 9.45 -0.68
CA HIS A 140 43.15 9.05 -1.12
C HIS A 140 43.08 7.53 -1.35
N ALA A 141 44.07 6.96 -2.04
CA ALA A 141 44.11 5.53 -2.33
C ALA A 141 44.14 4.68 -1.06
N VAL A 142 44.96 5.05 -0.06
CA VAL A 142 45.01 4.39 1.26
C VAL A 142 43.72 4.61 2.05
N ASN A 143 43.21 5.83 2.13
CA ASN A 143 41.95 6.13 2.83
C ASN A 143 40.77 5.31 2.26
N LYS A 144 40.75 5.09 0.95
CA LYS A 144 39.76 4.27 0.26
C LYS A 144 39.96 2.77 0.55
N ALA A 145 41.20 2.26 0.52
CA ALA A 145 41.50 0.87 0.86
C ALA A 145 41.17 0.52 2.32
N CYS A 146 41.43 1.43 3.26
CA CYS A 146 41.10 1.28 4.68
C CYS A 146 39.66 1.73 5.05
N LEU A 147 38.81 2.07 4.06
CA LEU A 147 37.43 2.56 4.24
C LEU A 147 37.31 3.68 5.30
N SER A 148 38.25 4.61 5.34
CA SER A 148 38.51 5.49 6.51
C SER A 148 37.30 6.31 6.96
N ARG A 149 36.44 6.73 6.02
CA ARG A 149 35.17 7.45 6.30
C ARG A 149 34.22 6.68 7.22
N PHE A 150 34.33 5.35 7.28
CA PHE A 150 33.54 4.47 8.15
C PHE A 150 34.31 3.97 9.38
N LEU A 151 35.64 4.15 9.45
CA LEU A 151 36.42 3.80 10.64
C LEU A 151 35.97 4.63 11.87
N PRO A 152 35.89 4.03 13.07
CA PRO A 152 35.71 4.74 14.32
C PRO A 152 36.79 5.80 14.54
N ARG A 153 36.46 6.90 15.26
CA ARG A 153 37.37 8.04 15.50
C ARG A 153 38.78 7.65 15.95
N LEU A 154 38.91 6.66 16.84
CA LEU A 154 40.21 6.21 17.36
C LEU A 154 41.07 5.53 16.27
N ALA A 155 40.45 4.66 15.46
CA ALA A 155 41.10 3.93 14.38
C ALA A 155 41.44 4.85 13.19
N ARG A 156 40.57 5.82 12.88
CA ARG A 156 40.89 6.86 11.89
C ARG A 156 42.11 7.67 12.34
N ALA A 157 42.10 8.17 13.57
CA ALA A 157 43.26 8.87 14.13
C ALA A 157 44.53 8.01 14.21
N ALA A 158 44.43 6.67 14.25
CA ALA A 158 45.58 5.76 14.15
C ALA A 158 46.10 5.64 12.70
N LEU A 159 45.21 5.60 11.71
CA LEU A 159 45.55 5.66 10.29
C LEU A 159 46.19 7.00 9.91
N ASP A 160 45.59 8.11 10.35
CA ASP A 160 46.07 9.48 10.11
C ASP A 160 47.52 9.63 10.63
N ARG A 161 47.78 9.22 11.89
CA ARG A 161 49.13 9.15 12.48
C ARG A 161 50.10 8.24 11.70
N GLY A 162 49.59 7.23 10.99
CA GLY A 162 50.40 6.34 10.16
C GLY A 162 50.79 6.98 8.82
N LEU A 163 49.86 7.71 8.20
CA LEU A 163 50.08 8.49 6.98
C LEU A 163 51.11 9.60 7.22
N ASP A 164 50.97 10.36 8.30
CA ASP A 164 51.94 11.38 8.73
C ASP A 164 53.35 10.80 8.89
N ARG A 165 53.46 9.68 9.62
CA ARG A 165 54.74 8.95 9.84
C ARG A 165 55.35 8.37 8.56
N SER A 166 54.57 8.26 7.50
CA SER A 166 55.01 7.74 6.19
C SER A 166 55.20 8.86 5.15
N SER A 167 55.10 10.13 5.56
CA SER A 167 55.22 11.31 4.70
C SER A 167 54.26 11.29 3.50
N ILE A 168 53.00 10.93 3.77
CA ILE A 168 51.89 10.93 2.81
C ILE A 168 50.95 12.09 3.19
N HIS A 169 50.91 13.13 2.35
CA HIS A 169 50.12 14.35 2.56
C HIS A 169 49.30 14.68 1.32
N ASP A 170 48.16 15.35 1.48
CA ASP A 170 47.30 15.76 0.37
C ASP A 170 47.69 17.12 -0.21
N THR A 171 47.90 17.15 -1.53
CA THR A 171 47.97 18.36 -2.34
C THR A 171 46.57 18.79 -2.77
N VAL A 172 46.17 20.01 -2.41
CA VAL A 172 44.84 20.55 -2.74
C VAL A 172 44.87 21.24 -4.09
N GLU A 173 44.31 20.59 -5.11
CA GLU A 173 43.90 21.22 -6.37
C GLU A 173 42.39 21.01 -6.62
N SER A 174 41.81 21.82 -7.50
CA SER A 174 40.36 22.03 -7.61
C SER A 174 39.63 21.02 -8.50
N ASP A 175 38.41 20.64 -8.11
CA ASP A 175 37.45 19.90 -8.95
C ASP A 175 37.03 20.74 -10.18
N GLU A 176 37.77 20.61 -11.30
CA GLU A 176 37.24 20.97 -12.62
C GLU A 176 36.53 19.76 -13.24
N SER A 177 35.22 19.90 -13.50
CA SER A 177 34.38 18.85 -14.07
C SER A 177 34.61 18.70 -15.58
N VAL A 178 35.64 17.94 -15.96
CA VAL A 178 35.90 17.56 -17.35
C VAL A 178 34.92 16.46 -17.80
N ASP A 179 34.22 16.67 -18.92
CA ASP A 179 33.34 15.66 -19.52
C ASP A 179 34.13 14.45 -20.04
N LEU A 180 34.09 13.34 -19.29
CA LEU A 180 34.80 12.10 -19.60
C LEU A 180 34.04 11.27 -20.65
N SER A 181 34.31 11.52 -21.93
CA SER A 181 33.74 10.69 -23.02
C SER A 181 34.21 9.22 -22.93
N CYS A 182 33.28 8.28 -23.12
CA CYS A 182 33.54 6.84 -23.10
C CYS A 182 33.48 6.27 -24.52
N ILE A 183 34.57 5.66 -24.98
CA ILE A 183 34.75 5.15 -26.35
C ILE A 183 35.40 3.77 -26.30
N VAL A 184 34.76 2.77 -26.92
CA VAL A 184 35.40 1.47 -27.18
C VAL A 184 35.85 1.43 -28.64
N LYS A 185 37.14 1.17 -28.88
CA LYS A 185 37.70 0.90 -30.21
C LYS A 185 38.64 -0.28 -30.15
N ASP A 186 38.58 -1.15 -31.15
CA ASP A 186 39.54 -2.23 -31.40
C ASP A 186 39.81 -3.15 -30.19
N GLY A 187 38.80 -3.35 -29.34
CA GLY A 187 38.89 -4.17 -28.12
C GLY A 187 39.49 -3.45 -26.91
N VAL A 188 39.71 -2.14 -26.97
CA VAL A 188 40.16 -1.28 -25.87
C VAL A 188 39.03 -0.34 -25.47
N LEU A 189 38.74 -0.28 -24.16
CA LEU A 189 37.82 0.66 -23.53
C LEU A 189 38.62 1.89 -23.08
N THR A 190 38.29 3.05 -23.65
CA THR A 190 38.84 4.36 -23.26
C THR A 190 37.76 5.18 -22.55
N VAL A 191 38.04 5.67 -21.35
CA VAL A 191 37.16 6.55 -20.58
C VAL A 191 37.95 7.81 -20.23
N GLY A 192 37.61 8.92 -20.90
CA GLY A 192 38.39 10.15 -20.85
C GLY A 192 39.83 9.93 -21.29
N SER A 193 40.78 10.09 -20.36
CA SER A 193 42.22 9.92 -20.58
C SER A 193 42.74 8.49 -20.39
N VAL A 194 41.96 7.56 -19.83
CA VAL A 194 42.45 6.24 -19.42
C VAL A 194 41.91 5.13 -20.32
N SER A 195 42.79 4.22 -20.76
CA SER A 195 42.48 3.14 -21.71
C SER A 195 42.88 1.76 -21.16
N ALA A 196 42.01 0.76 -21.29
CA ALA A 196 42.26 -0.61 -20.86
C ALA A 196 41.69 -1.66 -21.85
N PRO A 197 42.39 -2.77 -22.12
CA PRO A 197 41.88 -3.82 -23.00
C PRO A 197 40.68 -4.54 -22.37
N VAL A 198 39.62 -4.75 -23.17
CA VAL A 198 38.39 -5.43 -22.75
C VAL A 198 38.67 -6.93 -22.60
N TYR A 199 38.52 -7.45 -21.39
CA TYR A 199 38.80 -8.86 -21.09
C TYR A 199 37.93 -9.82 -21.92
N ASN A 200 38.60 -10.64 -22.73
CA ASN A 200 37.95 -11.62 -23.62
C ASN A 200 38.16 -13.04 -23.04
N PRO A 201 37.14 -13.69 -22.46
CA PRO A 201 37.31 -14.93 -21.72
C PRO A 201 37.69 -16.11 -22.61
N SER A 202 38.68 -16.90 -22.18
CA SER A 202 39.22 -18.05 -22.91
C SER A 202 38.23 -19.22 -23.12
N LEU A 203 37.11 -19.24 -22.40
CA LEU A 203 36.03 -20.23 -22.54
C LEU A 203 34.85 -19.64 -23.33
N LYS A 204 34.88 -19.81 -24.66
CA LYS A 204 33.84 -19.38 -25.61
C LYS A 204 32.50 -20.13 -25.53
N ILE A 205 31.99 -20.44 -24.33
CA ILE A 205 30.72 -21.17 -24.13
C ILE A 205 29.50 -20.22 -24.26
N LYS A 206 29.52 -19.35 -25.28
CA LYS A 206 28.44 -18.41 -25.67
C LYS A 206 28.39 -18.21 -27.20
N VAL A 207 28.38 -19.33 -27.93
CA VAL A 207 27.87 -19.45 -29.30
C VAL A 207 26.63 -20.36 -29.20
N PRO A 208 25.51 -20.09 -29.90
CA PRO A 208 24.25 -20.79 -29.65
C PRO A 208 24.20 -22.19 -30.29
N ASP A 209 24.89 -23.15 -29.67
CA ASP A 209 24.69 -24.59 -29.85
C ASP A 209 24.87 -25.31 -28.50
N VAL A 210 23.96 -26.22 -28.15
CA VAL A 210 23.92 -26.86 -26.82
C VAL A 210 24.88 -28.05 -26.74
N LEU A 211 26.18 -27.75 -26.67
CA LEU A 211 27.25 -28.74 -26.50
C LEU A 211 27.61 -28.92 -25.01
N PHE A 212 27.26 -30.09 -24.45
CA PHE A 212 27.51 -30.43 -23.05
C PHE A 212 29.00 -30.76 -22.78
N PHE A 213 29.78 -29.77 -22.34
CA PHE A 213 31.17 -29.97 -21.95
C PHE A 213 31.33 -30.56 -20.54
N ASN A 214 32.27 -31.48 -20.37
CA ASN A 214 32.63 -32.00 -19.04
C ASN A 214 33.25 -30.88 -18.16
N ASN A 215 32.76 -30.75 -16.93
CA ASN A 215 33.32 -29.91 -15.86
C ASN A 215 34.85 -30.19 -15.68
N PRO A 216 35.70 -29.18 -15.40
CA PRO A 216 37.12 -29.37 -15.06
C PRO A 216 37.43 -30.53 -14.09
N GLN A 217 36.60 -30.74 -13.06
CA GLN A 217 36.73 -31.86 -12.11
C GLN A 217 36.57 -33.22 -12.81
N VAL A 218 35.56 -33.34 -13.69
CA VAL A 218 35.32 -34.54 -14.52
C VAL A 218 36.44 -34.73 -15.55
N LYS A 219 36.96 -33.64 -16.13
CA LYS A 219 38.12 -33.70 -17.04
C LYS A 219 39.36 -34.21 -16.31
N ALA A 220 39.68 -33.67 -15.14
CA ALA A 220 40.82 -34.12 -14.34
C ALA A 220 40.72 -35.61 -13.96
N ALA A 221 39.55 -36.08 -13.51
CA ALA A 221 39.33 -37.48 -13.15
C ALA A 221 39.36 -38.45 -14.36
N LYS A 222 38.97 -37.99 -15.56
CA LYS A 222 39.01 -38.80 -16.81
C LYS A 222 40.39 -38.82 -17.48
N PHE A 223 41.14 -37.72 -17.44
CA PHE A 223 42.41 -37.56 -18.14
C PHE A 223 43.66 -37.58 -17.23
N GLY A 224 43.48 -37.76 -15.92
CA GLY A 224 44.58 -37.95 -14.98
C GLY A 224 45.33 -36.69 -14.56
N HIS A 225 44.67 -35.53 -14.58
CA HIS A 225 45.27 -34.27 -14.14
C HIS A 225 45.23 -34.13 -12.60
N ILE A 226 45.98 -33.15 -12.09
CA ILE A 226 45.93 -32.77 -10.68
C ILE A 226 44.84 -31.70 -10.50
N LEU A 227 43.94 -31.90 -9.54
CA LEU A 227 42.96 -30.90 -9.10
C LEU A 227 43.53 -30.15 -7.90
N VAL A 228 43.71 -28.83 -8.00
CA VAL A 228 44.11 -27.99 -6.86
C VAL A 228 42.87 -27.32 -6.28
N VAL A 229 42.72 -27.39 -4.96
CA VAL A 229 41.69 -26.72 -4.17
C VAL A 229 42.39 -25.65 -3.33
N ASP A 230 42.00 -24.39 -3.51
CA ASP A 230 42.55 -23.25 -2.78
C ASP A 230 41.66 -22.90 -1.57
N GLU A 231 42.23 -22.24 -0.55
CA GLU A 231 41.58 -21.86 0.71
C GLU A 231 40.72 -22.98 1.36
N ALA A 232 41.23 -24.22 1.38
CA ALA A 232 40.47 -25.39 1.81
C ALA A 232 40.03 -25.33 3.28
N ASP A 233 40.75 -24.63 4.16
CA ASP A 233 40.33 -24.38 5.56
C ASP A 233 39.11 -23.46 5.69
N LYS A 234 38.89 -22.58 4.71
CA LYS A 234 37.76 -21.63 4.61
C LYS A 234 36.65 -22.15 3.67
N ALA A 235 36.80 -23.37 3.15
CA ALA A 235 35.82 -23.98 2.24
C ALA A 235 34.43 -24.04 2.91
N PRO A 236 33.36 -23.51 2.29
CA PRO A 236 32.02 -23.50 2.85
C PRO A 236 31.47 -24.92 3.02
N THR A 237 30.54 -25.10 3.97
CA THR A 237 30.12 -26.41 4.53
C THR A 237 29.86 -27.50 3.51
N ASN A 238 29.31 -27.18 2.34
CA ASN A 238 29.08 -28.13 1.24
C ASN A 238 30.38 -28.64 0.58
N VAL A 239 31.38 -27.76 0.37
CA VAL A 239 32.71 -28.13 -0.12
C VAL A 239 33.51 -28.84 0.97
N THR A 240 33.40 -28.40 2.23
CA THR A 240 33.99 -29.09 3.39
C THR A 240 33.42 -30.50 3.54
N CYS A 241 32.11 -30.66 3.38
CA CYS A 241 31.43 -31.95 3.38
C CYS A 241 31.95 -32.83 2.24
N ILE A 242 32.04 -32.32 1.00
CA ILE A 242 32.63 -33.07 -0.13
C ILE A 242 34.07 -33.53 0.17
N LEU A 243 34.93 -32.67 0.73
CA LEU A 243 36.31 -33.04 1.11
C LEU A 243 36.34 -34.08 2.24
N LYS A 244 35.47 -33.94 3.24
CA LYS A 244 35.33 -34.89 4.36
C LYS A 244 34.79 -36.25 3.89
N THR A 245 33.73 -36.28 3.07
CA THR A 245 33.19 -37.48 2.42
C THR A 245 34.22 -38.14 1.50
N LEU A 246 35.11 -37.38 0.85
CA LEU A 246 36.22 -37.94 0.06
C LEU A 246 37.29 -38.63 0.94
N VAL A 247 37.52 -38.15 2.17
CA VAL A 247 38.44 -38.76 3.14
C VAL A 247 37.82 -39.98 3.84
N GLU A 248 36.66 -39.79 4.46
CA GLU A 248 35.97 -40.81 5.28
C GLU A 248 35.33 -41.90 4.41
N SER A 249 34.48 -41.48 3.46
CA SER A 249 33.61 -42.36 2.67
C SER A 249 34.24 -42.76 1.33
N LYS A 250 35.15 -41.93 0.79
CA LYS A 250 35.78 -42.03 -0.55
C LYS A 250 34.80 -41.78 -1.71
N GLU A 251 33.79 -40.95 -1.45
CA GLU A 251 32.71 -40.61 -2.37
C GLU A 251 32.76 -39.10 -2.69
N MET A 252 32.50 -38.67 -3.93
CA MET A 252 32.52 -37.23 -4.27
C MET A 252 31.41 -36.84 -5.27
N ILE A 253 30.41 -36.11 -4.80
CA ILE A 253 29.28 -35.61 -5.62
C ILE A 253 29.70 -34.35 -6.37
N LEU A 254 29.30 -34.18 -7.64
CA LEU A 254 29.59 -33.00 -8.46
C LEU A 254 28.32 -32.23 -8.85
N ALA A 255 28.46 -30.92 -9.07
CA ALA A 255 27.36 -30.01 -9.38
C ALA A 255 26.67 -30.25 -10.74
N ASP A 256 27.27 -31.03 -11.65
CA ASP A 256 26.64 -31.48 -12.91
C ASP A 256 25.75 -32.72 -12.71
N GLY A 257 25.51 -33.12 -11.45
CA GLY A 257 24.72 -34.29 -11.07
C GLY A 257 25.46 -35.62 -11.23
N ARG A 258 26.66 -35.63 -11.80
CA ARG A 258 27.50 -36.83 -11.81
C ARG A 258 28.14 -36.98 -10.43
N ARG A 259 28.31 -38.21 -9.97
CA ARG A 259 29.15 -38.51 -8.80
C ARG A 259 30.46 -39.11 -9.29
N ILE A 260 31.58 -38.66 -8.76
CA ILE A 260 32.86 -39.38 -8.84
C ILE A 260 32.73 -40.54 -7.87
N ILE A 261 32.24 -41.64 -8.43
CA ILE A 261 31.63 -42.72 -7.66
C ILE A 261 32.66 -43.52 -6.87
N SER A 262 32.55 -43.37 -5.56
CA SER A 262 31.61 -44.20 -4.78
C SER A 262 30.19 -43.48 -4.67
N GLY A 263 29.04 -44.18 -4.66
CA GLY A 263 27.79 -44.03 -5.50
C GLY A 263 26.76 -42.82 -5.51
N ASP A 264 26.44 -42.24 -6.71
CA ASP A 264 25.20 -41.50 -7.27
C ASP A 264 24.52 -40.19 -6.63
N ILE A 265 23.83 -39.11 -7.19
CA ILE A 265 23.50 -38.32 -8.47
C ILE A 265 23.24 -36.76 -8.09
N PHE A 266 22.55 -35.68 -8.62
CA PHE A 266 21.67 -35.11 -9.75
C PHE A 266 21.64 -33.48 -9.79
N SER A 267 20.89 -32.69 -10.64
CA SER A 267 20.90 -31.15 -10.74
C SER A 267 19.71 -30.37 -11.50
N CYS A 268 19.54 -28.98 -11.50
CA CYS A 268 18.38 -28.15 -12.11
C CYS A 268 18.52 -26.55 -12.36
N HIS A 269 17.53 -25.75 -12.94
CA HIS A 269 17.59 -24.32 -13.54
C HIS A 269 16.35 -23.28 -13.37
N SER A 270 16.30 -22.03 -14.00
CA SER A 270 15.29 -20.87 -13.82
C SER A 270 15.13 -19.72 -14.95
N VAL A 271 14.17 -18.70 -14.89
CA VAL A 271 13.77 -17.59 -15.91
C VAL A 271 13.15 -16.22 -15.32
N ASP A 272 12.99 -15.09 -16.09
CA ASP A 272 12.60 -13.65 -15.76
C ASP A 272 11.15 -13.08 -16.10
N ASN A 273 10.89 -11.76 -15.84
CA ASN A 273 9.59 -10.98 -15.89
C ASN A 273 9.42 -9.91 -17.06
N PRO A 274 8.18 -9.46 -17.40
CA PRO A 274 7.84 -8.51 -18.49
C PRO A 274 7.59 -7.03 -18.08
N LYS A 275 7.44 -6.13 -19.08
CA LYS A 275 7.12 -4.68 -18.92
C LYS A 275 5.61 -4.38 -18.90
N PRO A 276 5.13 -3.29 -18.25
CA PRO A 276 3.69 -2.99 -18.10
C PRO A 276 2.83 -2.97 -19.38
N THR A 277 3.34 -2.41 -20.48
CA THR A 277 2.60 -2.37 -21.77
C THR A 277 2.50 -3.74 -22.45
N ALA A 278 3.55 -4.56 -22.31
CA ALA A 278 3.54 -5.95 -22.77
C ALA A 278 2.66 -6.83 -21.87
N GLU A 279 2.68 -6.61 -20.55
CA GLU A 279 1.82 -7.30 -19.59
C GLU A 279 0.34 -6.97 -19.82
N LEU A 280 -0.03 -5.69 -20.00
CA LEU A 280 -1.40 -5.30 -20.35
C LEU A 280 -1.86 -5.97 -21.66
N SER A 281 -0.99 -6.02 -22.68
CA SER A 281 -1.28 -6.67 -23.95
C SER A 281 -1.48 -8.19 -23.80
N MET A 282 -0.65 -8.84 -22.99
CA MET A 282 -0.75 -10.28 -22.68
C MET A 282 -1.99 -10.61 -21.84
N LEU A 283 -2.32 -9.79 -20.83
CA LEU A 283 -3.53 -9.97 -20.03
C LEU A 283 -4.80 -9.81 -20.88
N LYS A 284 -4.81 -8.86 -21.82
CA LYS A 284 -5.92 -8.68 -22.78
C LYS A 284 -6.09 -9.87 -23.75
N GLN A 285 -5.07 -10.68 -23.97
CA GLN A 285 -5.18 -11.97 -24.68
C GLN A 285 -5.78 -13.09 -23.81
N TYR A 286 -5.62 -13.02 -22.48
CA TYR A 286 -6.19 -13.99 -21.54
C TYR A 286 -7.59 -13.65 -21.03
N GLY A 287 -8.00 -12.38 -21.10
CA GLY A 287 -9.33 -11.91 -20.72
C GLY A 287 -9.80 -10.76 -21.62
N PRO A 288 -10.23 -11.04 -22.87
CA PRO A 288 -10.68 -10.01 -23.82
C PRO A 288 -11.95 -9.26 -23.39
N ASP A 289 -12.83 -9.89 -22.61
CA ASP A 289 -14.09 -9.30 -22.13
C ASP A 289 -13.93 -8.57 -20.77
N VAL A 290 -12.74 -8.66 -20.15
CA VAL A 290 -12.43 -7.96 -18.90
C VAL A 290 -12.18 -6.47 -19.19
N PRO A 291 -12.90 -5.54 -18.54
CA PRO A 291 -12.76 -4.10 -18.81
C PRO A 291 -11.32 -3.60 -18.70
N GLU A 292 -10.86 -2.84 -19.69
CA GLU A 292 -9.44 -2.44 -19.75
C GLU A 292 -9.02 -1.55 -18.56
N ALA A 293 -9.94 -0.79 -17.97
CA ALA A 293 -9.71 -0.06 -16.72
C ALA A 293 -9.31 -1.00 -15.55
N THR A 294 -9.96 -2.17 -15.45
CA THR A 294 -9.63 -3.21 -14.46
C THR A 294 -8.26 -3.83 -14.75
N LEU A 295 -7.95 -4.09 -16.03
CA LEU A 295 -6.62 -4.60 -16.42
C LEU A 295 -5.50 -3.61 -16.08
N ARG A 296 -5.70 -2.31 -16.35
CA ARG A 296 -4.73 -1.26 -15.99
C ARG A 296 -4.53 -1.16 -14.47
N LYS A 297 -5.60 -1.23 -13.66
CA LYS A 297 -5.49 -1.28 -12.18
C LYS A 297 -4.65 -2.48 -11.72
N LEU A 298 -4.89 -3.67 -12.26
CA LEU A 298 -4.14 -4.87 -11.90
C LEU A 298 -2.65 -4.76 -12.26
N VAL A 299 -2.31 -4.24 -13.44
CA VAL A 299 -0.91 -4.00 -13.84
C VAL A 299 -0.24 -2.95 -12.93
N ALA A 300 -0.95 -1.90 -12.53
CA ALA A 300 -0.42 -0.88 -11.62
C ALA A 300 -0.16 -1.44 -10.21
N VAL A 301 -1.13 -2.16 -9.63
CA VAL A 301 -1.01 -2.83 -8.32
C VAL A 301 0.18 -3.81 -8.31
N PHE A 302 0.21 -4.77 -9.23
CA PHE A 302 1.26 -5.79 -9.22
C PHE A 302 2.62 -5.23 -9.66
N GLY A 303 2.66 -4.16 -10.46
CA GLY A 303 3.88 -3.41 -10.75
C GLY A 303 4.46 -2.74 -9.50
N GLU A 304 3.62 -2.09 -8.69
CA GLU A 304 4.05 -1.48 -7.42
C GLU A 304 4.47 -2.53 -6.40
N LEU A 305 3.68 -3.59 -6.19
CA LEU A 305 4.04 -4.68 -5.26
C LEU A 305 5.35 -5.38 -5.66
N ARG A 306 5.60 -5.64 -6.95
CA ARG A 306 6.91 -6.14 -7.41
C ARG A 306 8.04 -5.16 -7.11
N SER A 307 7.83 -3.86 -7.36
CA SER A 307 8.83 -2.84 -7.03
C SER A 307 9.11 -2.77 -5.52
N MET A 308 8.11 -3.02 -4.68
CA MET A 308 8.28 -3.11 -3.22
C MET A 308 9.03 -4.40 -2.81
N ALA A 309 8.90 -5.49 -3.56
CA ALA A 309 9.72 -6.69 -3.36
C ALA A 309 11.18 -6.48 -3.82
N ASP A 310 11.39 -5.81 -4.96
CA ASP A 310 12.72 -5.44 -5.48
C ASP A 310 13.43 -4.45 -4.53
N GLN A 311 12.67 -3.58 -3.85
CA GLN A 311 13.15 -2.70 -2.78
C GLN A 311 13.31 -3.39 -1.41
N GLY A 312 12.89 -4.66 -1.26
CA GLY A 312 12.93 -5.41 -0.01
C GLY A 312 11.95 -4.95 1.07
N THR A 313 10.94 -4.16 0.71
CA THR A 313 9.85 -3.72 1.62
C THR A 313 8.84 -4.84 1.89
N ILE A 314 8.62 -5.72 0.92
CA ILE A 314 7.87 -6.98 1.09
C ILE A 314 8.77 -8.16 0.71
N THR A 315 8.51 -9.34 1.29
CA THR A 315 9.35 -10.54 1.07
C THR A 315 8.99 -11.33 -0.18
N TYR A 316 7.77 -11.20 -0.71
CA TYR A 316 7.28 -12.02 -1.82
C TYR A 316 7.13 -11.21 -3.13
N PRO A 317 7.84 -11.58 -4.22
CA PRO A 317 7.71 -10.93 -5.51
C PRO A 317 6.51 -11.51 -6.29
N TYR A 318 5.32 -10.93 -6.09
CA TYR A 318 4.08 -11.38 -6.74
C TYR A 318 4.21 -11.52 -8.26
N SER A 319 3.94 -12.72 -8.76
CA SER A 319 4.29 -13.11 -10.11
C SER A 319 3.22 -12.74 -11.14
N VAL A 320 3.64 -12.68 -12.40
CA VAL A 320 2.74 -12.51 -13.55
C VAL A 320 1.68 -13.63 -13.62
N ARG A 321 1.95 -14.82 -13.05
CA ARG A 321 1.01 -15.94 -13.05
C ARG A 321 -0.19 -15.70 -12.15
N GLU A 322 -0.05 -14.98 -11.04
CA GLU A 322 -1.20 -14.56 -10.23
C GLU A 322 -2.11 -13.62 -11.03
N VAL A 323 -1.54 -12.59 -11.68
CA VAL A 323 -2.31 -11.62 -12.47
C VAL A 323 -3.05 -12.29 -13.64
N VAL A 324 -2.36 -13.19 -14.35
CA VAL A 324 -2.97 -14.01 -15.41
C VAL A 324 -4.09 -14.91 -14.88
N SER A 325 -3.98 -15.41 -13.64
CA SER A 325 -5.01 -16.24 -13.01
C SER A 325 -6.24 -15.40 -12.60
N ILE A 326 -6.04 -14.21 -12.02
CA ILE A 326 -7.11 -13.25 -11.71
C ILE A 326 -7.87 -12.87 -12.99
N VAL A 327 -7.16 -12.52 -14.06
CA VAL A 327 -7.79 -12.11 -15.34
C VAL A 327 -8.54 -13.28 -16.00
N LYS A 328 -8.00 -14.50 -15.99
CA LYS A 328 -8.72 -15.70 -16.45
C LYS A 328 -9.94 -16.03 -15.60
N HIS A 329 -9.89 -15.76 -14.30
CA HIS A 329 -11.03 -15.96 -13.40
C HIS A 329 -12.15 -14.96 -13.71
N LEU A 330 -11.83 -13.66 -13.82
CA LEU A 330 -12.80 -12.62 -14.21
C LEU A 330 -13.41 -12.86 -15.59
N GLN A 331 -12.60 -13.31 -16.56
CA GLN A 331 -13.06 -13.71 -17.90
C GLN A 331 -14.04 -14.90 -17.86
N LYS A 332 -13.88 -15.82 -16.90
CA LYS A 332 -14.76 -16.99 -16.73
C LYS A 332 -15.99 -16.70 -15.86
N PHE A 333 -15.89 -15.73 -14.95
CA PHE A 333 -16.93 -15.38 -13.99
C PHE A 333 -17.16 -13.84 -13.95
N PRO A 334 -17.77 -13.23 -15.00
CA PRO A 334 -17.89 -11.77 -15.11
C PRO A 334 -18.76 -11.09 -14.04
N HIS A 335 -19.47 -11.88 -13.21
CA HIS A 335 -20.29 -11.40 -12.10
C HIS A 335 -19.58 -11.47 -10.73
N GLU A 336 -18.37 -12.05 -10.64
CA GLU A 336 -17.62 -12.11 -9.39
C GLU A 336 -16.73 -10.87 -9.22
N GLY A 337 -16.83 -10.23 -8.05
CA GLY A 337 -16.20 -8.94 -7.80
C GLY A 337 -14.67 -9.00 -7.76
N LEU A 338 -14.04 -8.06 -8.47
CA LEU A 338 -12.59 -7.85 -8.49
C LEU A 338 -11.97 -7.93 -7.08
N ALA A 339 -12.55 -7.24 -6.09
CA ALA A 339 -12.03 -7.19 -4.72
C ALA A 339 -12.02 -8.58 -4.04
N ASN A 340 -13.00 -9.44 -4.31
CA ASN A 340 -13.04 -10.81 -3.77
C ASN A 340 -12.03 -11.71 -4.49
N VAL A 341 -11.98 -11.65 -5.83
CA VAL A 341 -11.00 -12.43 -6.63
C VAL A 341 -9.57 -12.05 -6.26
N VAL A 342 -9.32 -10.77 -5.98
CA VAL A 342 -8.05 -10.23 -5.48
C VAL A 342 -7.77 -10.71 -4.05
N SER A 343 -8.72 -10.61 -3.10
CA SER A 343 -8.51 -11.10 -1.73
C SER A 343 -8.12 -12.58 -1.72
N ASN A 344 -8.87 -13.42 -2.46
CA ASN A 344 -8.61 -14.87 -2.55
C ASN A 344 -7.16 -15.23 -3.00
N VAL A 345 -6.43 -14.30 -3.62
CA VAL A 345 -5.00 -14.48 -3.99
C VAL A 345 -4.06 -13.99 -2.89
N PHE A 346 -4.39 -12.90 -2.19
CA PHE A 346 -3.60 -12.33 -1.09
C PHE A 346 -3.96 -12.90 0.30
N ASP A 347 -4.99 -13.76 0.40
CA ASP A 347 -5.43 -14.38 1.65
C ASP A 347 -4.31 -15.24 2.31
N PHE A 348 -3.33 -15.72 1.53
CA PHE A 348 -2.16 -16.42 2.05
C PHE A 348 -1.21 -15.51 2.85
N ASP A 349 -1.09 -14.23 2.49
CA ASP A 349 -0.32 -13.22 3.23
C ASP A 349 -1.10 -12.64 4.42
N SER A 350 -2.42 -12.88 4.49
CA SER A 350 -3.33 -12.28 5.49
C SER A 350 -2.99 -12.63 6.96
N TYR A 351 -2.19 -13.67 7.18
CA TYR A 351 -1.67 -14.09 8.48
C TYR A 351 -0.63 -13.11 9.06
N ASN A 352 0.11 -12.39 8.20
CA ASN A 352 0.97 -11.29 8.64
C ASN A 352 0.19 -9.97 8.51
N LYS A 353 -0.20 -9.39 9.65
CA LYS A 353 -0.96 -8.13 9.69
C LYS A 353 -0.25 -7.00 8.95
N ASP A 354 1.07 -6.88 9.14
CA ASP A 354 1.85 -5.76 8.63
C ASP A 354 1.97 -5.84 7.11
N MET A 355 2.26 -7.04 6.57
CA MET A 355 2.20 -7.31 5.12
C MET A 355 0.80 -7.06 4.56
N ARG A 356 -0.25 -7.53 5.25
CA ARG A 356 -1.64 -7.35 4.79
C ARG A 356 -2.06 -5.88 4.79
N GLU A 357 -1.66 -5.09 5.79
CA GLU A 357 -1.94 -3.65 5.84
C GLU A 357 -1.20 -2.91 4.72
N VAL A 358 0.06 -3.26 4.43
CA VAL A 358 0.81 -2.73 3.26
C VAL A 358 0.17 -3.12 1.93
N VAL A 359 -0.23 -4.39 1.74
CA VAL A 359 -0.92 -4.86 0.53
C VAL A 359 -2.28 -4.18 0.37
N TYR A 360 -3.03 -3.99 1.46
CA TYR A 360 -4.31 -3.30 1.45
C TYR A 360 -4.14 -1.81 1.14
N GLU A 361 -3.09 -1.14 1.66
CA GLU A 361 -2.76 0.25 1.30
C GLU A 361 -2.54 0.39 -0.22
N VAL A 362 -1.75 -0.49 -0.84
CA VAL A 362 -1.52 -0.48 -2.30
C VAL A 362 -2.81 -0.77 -3.08
N LEU A 363 -3.63 -1.73 -2.63
CA LEU A 363 -4.91 -2.05 -3.27
C LEU A 363 -5.91 -0.89 -3.18
N HIS A 364 -6.00 -0.25 -2.02
CA HIS A 364 -6.85 0.93 -1.78
C HIS A 364 -6.38 2.14 -2.58
N LYS A 365 -5.06 2.39 -2.63
CA LYS A 365 -4.43 3.47 -3.42
C LYS A 365 -4.80 3.41 -4.90
N HIS A 366 -4.81 2.22 -5.50
CA HIS A 366 -5.22 1.98 -6.90
C HIS A 366 -6.74 1.75 -7.07
N GLY A 367 -7.53 1.97 -6.02
CA GLY A 367 -8.99 1.92 -6.07
C GLY A 367 -9.58 0.52 -6.29
N ILE A 368 -8.99 -0.51 -5.67
CA ILE A 368 -9.60 -1.84 -5.53
C ILE A 368 -10.20 -1.94 -4.11
N PRO A 369 -11.54 -2.03 -3.96
CA PRO A 369 -12.22 -1.82 -2.68
C PRO A 369 -12.25 -3.06 -1.77
N VAL A 370 -11.07 -3.62 -1.45
CA VAL A 370 -10.97 -4.80 -0.56
C VAL A 370 -11.40 -4.44 0.86
N GLY A 371 -12.32 -5.25 1.42
CA GLY A 371 -12.92 -5.03 2.74
C GLY A 371 -14.11 -4.06 2.76
N ALA A 372 -14.44 -3.40 1.64
CA ALA A 372 -15.68 -2.63 1.52
C ALA A 372 -16.90 -3.56 1.40
N LYS A 373 -18.07 -3.11 1.89
CA LYS A 373 -19.36 -3.80 1.67
C LYS A 373 -20.17 -3.07 0.61
N PRO A 374 -21.05 -3.74 -0.16
CA PRO A 374 -21.96 -3.08 -1.09
C PRO A 374 -22.90 -2.03 -0.44
N THR A 375 -23.05 -2.10 0.89
CA THR A 375 -23.79 -1.16 1.75
C THR A 375 -22.94 -0.04 2.34
N SER A 376 -21.61 -0.02 2.15
CA SER A 376 -20.70 1.05 2.60
C SER A 376 -20.80 2.29 1.70
N VAL A 377 -22.01 2.86 1.57
CA VAL A 377 -22.29 4.07 0.79
C VAL A 377 -22.65 5.20 1.75
N LYS A 378 -21.92 6.31 1.69
CA LYS A 378 -22.14 7.53 2.50
C LYS A 378 -22.12 8.74 1.56
N LEU A 379 -23.29 9.05 1.00
CA LEU A 379 -23.54 10.29 0.27
C LEU A 379 -24.12 11.35 1.23
N ALA A 380 -24.00 12.63 0.87
CA ALA A 380 -24.58 13.72 1.64
C ALA A 380 -26.11 13.65 1.68
N LYS A 381 -26.70 14.06 2.80
CA LYS A 381 -28.16 14.10 2.96
C LYS A 381 -28.76 15.12 1.98
N GLU A 382 -29.70 14.65 1.15
CA GLU A 382 -30.53 15.52 0.31
C GLU A 382 -31.63 16.19 1.15
N LEU A 383 -31.88 17.46 0.87
CA LEU A 383 -33.01 18.25 1.37
C LEU A 383 -33.81 18.78 0.16
N PRO A 384 -35.15 18.93 0.25
CA PRO A 384 -35.93 19.51 -0.84
C PRO A 384 -35.56 20.99 -1.02
N LEU A 385 -35.54 21.47 -2.27
CA LEU A 385 -35.55 22.91 -2.53
C LEU A 385 -36.97 23.48 -2.28
N PRO A 386 -37.06 24.79 -2.01
CA PRO A 386 -38.31 25.54 -2.17
C PRO A 386 -38.90 25.37 -3.58
N GLN A 387 -40.20 25.68 -3.72
CA GLN A 387 -40.80 25.72 -5.05
C GLN A 387 -40.17 26.86 -5.87
N ILE A 388 -40.06 26.65 -7.19
CA ILE A 388 -39.57 27.68 -8.11
C ILE A 388 -40.69 28.68 -8.37
N GLU A 389 -40.43 29.96 -8.11
CA GLU A 389 -41.40 31.04 -8.29
C GLU A 389 -40.89 32.01 -9.36
N MET A 390 -41.78 32.55 -10.20
CA MET A 390 -41.45 33.67 -11.06
C MET A 390 -41.45 34.93 -10.19
N THR A 391 -40.27 35.49 -9.95
CA THR A 391 -40.03 36.57 -8.98
C THR A 391 -40.06 37.98 -9.58
N GLY A 392 -40.14 38.09 -10.90
CA GLY A 392 -40.18 39.37 -11.60
C GLY A 392 -39.78 39.24 -13.06
N HIS A 393 -39.78 40.38 -13.74
CA HIS A 393 -39.35 40.48 -15.13
C HIS A 393 -38.25 41.53 -15.30
N TRP A 394 -37.35 41.26 -16.25
CA TRP A 394 -36.36 42.20 -16.73
C TRP A 394 -36.83 42.82 -18.05
N THR A 395 -36.66 44.13 -18.19
CA THR A 395 -36.85 44.82 -19.47
C THR A 395 -35.57 45.52 -19.88
N ILE A 396 -35.04 45.17 -21.05
CA ILE A 396 -33.86 45.81 -21.62
C ILE A 396 -34.33 47.09 -22.31
N ASN A 397 -33.91 48.24 -21.79
CA ASN A 397 -34.29 49.54 -22.33
C ASN A 397 -33.46 49.84 -23.59
N HIS A 398 -33.80 49.18 -24.70
CA HIS A 398 -33.38 49.59 -26.03
C HIS A 398 -34.01 50.94 -26.33
N GLY A 399 -33.19 52.01 -26.29
CA GLY A 399 -33.68 53.39 -26.36
C GLY A 399 -34.55 53.66 -27.59
N GLY A 400 -35.79 54.10 -27.34
CA GLY A 400 -36.68 54.63 -28.38
C GLY A 400 -36.14 55.96 -28.96
N ASN A 401 -36.78 56.45 -30.03
CA ASN A 401 -36.23 57.50 -30.90
C ASN A 401 -35.76 58.81 -30.21
N ASP A 402 -36.21 59.13 -28.98
CA ASP A 402 -35.80 60.32 -28.24
C ASP A 402 -34.70 60.10 -27.18
N SER A 403 -34.29 58.86 -26.86
CA SER A 403 -33.19 58.63 -25.92
C SER A 403 -31.87 58.35 -26.62
N ARG A 404 -30.83 59.12 -26.24
CA ARG A 404 -29.48 58.99 -26.81
C ARG A 404 -28.94 57.58 -26.57
N LYS A 405 -28.71 56.81 -27.65
CA LYS A 405 -27.97 55.55 -27.57
C LYS A 405 -26.62 55.79 -26.91
N LEU A 406 -26.37 55.15 -25.77
CA LEU A 406 -25.12 55.26 -25.03
C LEU A 406 -24.03 54.45 -25.74
N LEU A 407 -23.47 55.04 -26.79
CA LEU A 407 -22.31 54.53 -27.51
C LEU A 407 -21.07 54.69 -26.61
N CYS A 408 -20.35 53.60 -26.39
CA CYS A 408 -19.12 53.56 -25.61
C CYS A 408 -17.92 53.66 -26.57
N PRO A 409 -17.13 54.76 -26.55
CA PRO A 409 -15.96 54.90 -27.40
C PRO A 409 -14.96 53.77 -27.15
N THR A 410 -14.41 53.21 -28.23
CA THR A 410 -13.44 52.11 -28.17
C THR A 410 -12.17 52.51 -28.90
N GLU A 411 -11.07 52.58 -28.17
CA GLU A 411 -9.73 52.86 -28.70
C GLU A 411 -8.97 51.53 -28.88
N LYS A 412 -8.05 51.46 -29.85
CA LYS A 412 -7.24 50.27 -30.12
C LYS A 412 -5.76 50.60 -30.14
N HIS A 413 -4.97 49.80 -29.44
CA HIS A 413 -3.51 49.86 -29.46
C HIS A 413 -2.88 48.47 -29.31
N LEU A 414 -1.56 48.40 -29.52
CA LEU A 414 -0.78 47.19 -29.27
C LEU A 414 -0.32 47.16 -27.81
N ALA A 415 -0.37 45.98 -27.19
CA ALA A 415 0.21 45.75 -25.87
C ALA A 415 1.76 45.78 -25.97
N GLU A 416 2.42 46.49 -25.06
CA GLU A 416 3.87 46.40 -24.95
C GLU A 416 4.25 45.10 -24.22
N ILE A 417 5.05 44.25 -24.87
CA ILE A 417 5.49 42.96 -24.33
C ILE A 417 6.93 43.08 -23.81
N LYS A 418 7.14 42.80 -22.53
CA LYS A 418 8.46 42.82 -21.88
C LYS A 418 8.91 41.39 -21.54
N GLY A 419 10.12 41.01 -21.96
CA GLY A 419 10.65 39.64 -21.87
C GLY A 419 10.87 39.01 -23.26
N PRO A 420 10.91 37.67 -23.39
CA PRO A 420 10.70 36.68 -22.32
C PRO A 420 11.87 36.59 -21.33
N VAL A 421 11.54 36.29 -20.08
CA VAL A 421 12.48 35.73 -19.08
C VAL A 421 12.23 34.23 -19.03
N PHE A 422 13.27 33.41 -19.13
CA PHE A 422 13.15 31.96 -19.03
C PHE A 422 13.37 31.52 -17.58
N LEU A 423 12.39 30.81 -17.01
CA LEU A 423 12.42 30.30 -15.64
C LEU A 423 12.47 28.77 -15.63
N ARG A 424 13.10 28.21 -14.61
CA ARG A 424 13.24 26.76 -14.46
C ARG A 424 11.91 26.14 -14.03
N VAL A 425 11.19 25.53 -14.97
CA VAL A 425 10.10 24.60 -14.67
C VAL A 425 10.68 23.39 -13.92
N GLN A 426 10.17 23.13 -12.72
CA GLN A 426 10.52 21.96 -11.91
C GLN A 426 9.40 20.92 -11.99
N SER A 427 9.72 19.64 -11.80
CA SER A 427 8.74 18.54 -11.84
C SER A 427 8.88 17.67 -10.60
N TYR A 428 7.78 17.49 -9.88
CA TYR A 428 7.69 16.67 -8.67
C TYR A 428 6.79 15.45 -8.91
N PRO A 429 7.09 14.27 -8.32
CA PRO A 429 6.21 13.12 -8.41
C PRO A 429 4.89 13.40 -7.68
N CYS A 430 3.77 13.20 -8.37
CA CYS A 430 2.43 13.31 -7.82
C CYS A 430 2.01 11.98 -7.18
N ARG A 431 1.31 12.03 -6.03
CA ARG A 431 0.69 10.86 -5.42
C ARG A 431 -0.82 11.06 -5.36
N ARG A 432 -1.53 10.47 -6.32
CA ARG A 432 -3.00 10.35 -6.28
C ARG A 432 -3.40 9.27 -5.28
N GLN A 433 -4.49 9.50 -4.55
CA GLN A 433 -5.15 8.50 -3.70
C GLN A 433 -6.65 8.44 -4.04
N GLU A 434 -7.19 7.25 -4.26
CA GLU A 434 -8.62 7.04 -4.55
C GLU A 434 -9.42 7.00 -3.24
N SER A 435 -10.19 8.05 -2.96
CA SER A 435 -10.90 8.24 -1.67
C SER A 435 -12.01 7.22 -1.43
N ARG A 436 -12.44 6.49 -2.48
CA ARG A 436 -13.56 5.53 -2.45
C ARG A 436 -13.19 4.09 -2.09
N ALA A 437 -11.98 3.84 -1.59
CA ALA A 437 -11.50 2.49 -1.32
C ALA A 437 -12.36 1.68 -0.33
N LEU A 438 -12.75 2.28 0.82
CA LEU A 438 -13.51 1.60 1.89
C LEU A 438 -14.98 2.04 1.99
N THR A 439 -15.36 3.15 1.36
CA THR A 439 -16.70 3.73 1.41
C THR A 439 -16.94 4.57 0.16
N PHE A 440 -18.08 4.41 -0.49
CA PHE A 440 -18.45 5.25 -1.63
C PHE A 440 -19.07 6.58 -1.14
N GLY A 441 -18.64 7.70 -1.72
CA GLY A 441 -19.14 9.05 -1.45
C GLY A 441 -18.82 10.02 -2.59
N GLU A 442 -19.21 11.28 -2.48
CA GLU A 442 -19.00 12.29 -3.53
C GLU A 442 -17.52 12.55 -3.83
N GLU A 443 -16.63 12.47 -2.84
CA GLU A 443 -15.18 12.56 -3.07
C GLU A 443 -14.70 11.35 -3.87
N LYS A 444 -14.06 11.60 -5.02
CA LYS A 444 -13.52 10.59 -5.95
C LYS A 444 -12.07 10.27 -5.59
N ALA A 445 -11.22 11.28 -5.57
CA ALA A 445 -9.78 11.17 -5.32
C ALA A 445 -9.19 12.45 -4.74
N HIS A 446 -8.00 12.36 -4.16
CA HIS A 446 -7.23 13.51 -3.69
C HIS A 446 -5.73 13.40 -3.97
N TRP A 447 -5.02 14.54 -3.90
CA TRP A 447 -3.59 14.70 -4.12
C TRP A 447 -3.04 15.80 -3.19
N GLN A 448 -1.75 15.73 -2.84
CA GLN A 448 -1.05 16.78 -2.09
C GLN A 448 -0.08 17.54 -3.01
N ILE A 449 -0.18 18.87 -3.04
CA ILE A 449 0.82 19.75 -3.67
C ILE A 449 1.97 20.00 -2.68
N PRO A 450 3.25 19.98 -3.11
CA PRO A 450 4.38 20.39 -2.29
C PRO A 450 4.43 21.92 -2.14
N ILE A 451 3.62 22.47 -1.24
CA ILE A 451 3.66 23.89 -0.86
C ILE A 451 4.45 24.10 0.44
N ASN A 452 5.01 25.31 0.64
CA ASN A 452 5.64 25.70 1.91
C ASN A 452 4.60 26.26 2.88
N GLU A 453 4.88 26.23 4.19
CA GLU A 453 3.96 26.74 5.24
C GLU A 453 3.63 28.25 5.09
N SER A 454 4.49 29.02 4.41
CA SER A 454 4.26 30.44 4.11
C SER A 454 3.25 30.66 2.98
N ASN A 455 3.05 29.68 2.10
CA ASN A 455 2.22 29.83 0.91
C ASN A 455 0.75 29.95 1.29
N ILE A 456 0.05 30.79 0.53
CA ILE A 456 -1.40 30.93 0.51
C ILE A 456 -1.84 30.56 -0.91
N ILE A 457 -2.96 29.87 -1.06
CA ILE A 457 -3.54 29.60 -2.37
C ILE A 457 -4.47 30.76 -2.75
N CYS A 458 -4.24 31.33 -3.93
CA CYS A 458 -4.85 32.56 -4.39
C CYS A 458 -5.94 32.34 -5.46
N ASP A 459 -5.79 31.35 -6.34
CA ASP A 459 -6.79 30.96 -7.36
C ASP A 459 -6.52 29.55 -7.91
N VAL A 460 -7.53 28.94 -8.54
CA VAL A 460 -7.46 27.63 -9.20
C VAL A 460 -8.29 27.63 -10.49
N LYS A 461 -7.75 27.05 -11.58
CA LYS A 461 -8.43 26.89 -12.87
C LYS A 461 -8.11 25.56 -13.53
N THR A 462 -8.89 25.21 -14.54
CA THR A 462 -8.94 23.90 -15.18
C THR A 462 -9.15 24.06 -16.68
N ARG A 463 -8.47 23.24 -17.49
CA ARG A 463 -8.60 23.20 -18.96
C ARG A 463 -7.96 21.93 -19.53
N ASP A 464 -8.65 21.18 -20.38
CA ASP A 464 -8.15 19.98 -21.09
C ASP A 464 -7.48 18.95 -20.15
N ASP A 465 -8.20 18.62 -19.07
CA ASP A 465 -7.77 17.77 -17.94
C ASP A 465 -6.52 18.25 -17.17
N VAL A 466 -6.04 19.48 -17.44
CA VAL A 466 -4.97 20.15 -16.69
C VAL A 466 -5.57 21.06 -15.62
N LEU A 467 -5.13 20.87 -14.38
CA LEU A 467 -5.39 21.72 -13.23
C LEU A 467 -4.22 22.69 -13.03
N TYR A 468 -4.53 23.97 -12.81
CA TYR A 468 -3.57 25.04 -12.52
C TYR A 468 -3.90 25.66 -11.16
N VAL A 469 -2.90 25.81 -10.29
CA VAL A 469 -3.06 26.40 -8.95
C VAL A 469 -2.03 27.52 -8.75
N ALA A 470 -2.52 28.71 -8.42
CA ALA A 470 -1.68 29.87 -8.16
C ALA A 470 -1.55 30.10 -6.65
N THR A 471 -0.30 30.21 -6.19
CA THR A 471 0.03 30.56 -4.81
C THR A 471 0.53 31.99 -4.71
N CYS A 472 0.47 32.52 -3.50
CA CYS A 472 0.98 33.80 -3.07
C CYS A 472 1.83 33.58 -1.79
N ASN A 473 2.89 34.38 -1.61
CA ASN A 473 3.90 34.25 -0.54
C ASN A 473 4.74 32.93 -0.45
N PRO A 474 5.67 32.65 -1.39
CA PRO A 474 5.97 33.37 -2.62
C PRO A 474 4.88 33.20 -3.69
N VAL A 475 4.93 34.03 -4.74
CA VAL A 475 4.04 33.89 -5.90
C VAL A 475 4.60 32.80 -6.80
N ALA A 476 3.83 31.74 -7.03
CA ALA A 476 4.25 30.61 -7.86
C ALA A 476 3.05 29.88 -8.48
N LEU A 477 3.29 29.21 -9.62
CA LEU A 477 2.30 28.47 -10.40
C LEU A 477 2.60 26.97 -10.37
N TYR A 478 1.59 26.17 -10.02
CA TYR A 478 1.61 24.71 -10.11
C TYR A 478 0.68 24.24 -11.23
N SER A 479 1.03 23.14 -11.90
CA SER A 479 0.23 22.54 -12.97
C SER A 479 0.31 21.02 -12.95
N MET A 480 -0.82 20.32 -13.07
CA MET A 480 -0.90 18.85 -13.06
C MET A 480 -2.06 18.35 -13.95
N ARG A 481 -2.08 17.07 -14.32
CA ARG A 481 -3.22 16.43 -15.01
C ARG A 481 -4.01 15.54 -14.05
N GLU A 482 -5.33 15.38 -14.24
CA GLU A 482 -6.15 14.48 -13.39
C GLU A 482 -5.58 13.04 -13.33
N HIS A 483 -4.97 12.58 -14.41
CA HIS A 483 -4.36 11.25 -14.54
C HIS A 483 -2.84 11.30 -14.71
N GLY A 484 -2.17 12.35 -14.21
CA GLY A 484 -0.72 12.55 -14.35
C GLY A 484 0.06 12.31 -13.06
N ASP A 485 1.11 11.51 -13.13
CA ASP A 485 2.02 11.19 -12.00
C ASP A 485 3.04 12.32 -11.70
N THR A 486 2.87 13.52 -12.25
CA THR A 486 3.80 14.65 -12.09
C THR A 486 3.10 15.99 -11.92
N ILE A 487 3.54 16.77 -10.93
CA ILE A 487 3.20 18.19 -10.76
C ILE A 487 4.35 19.03 -11.32
N LYS A 488 4.07 19.93 -12.27
CA LYS A 488 4.97 21.00 -12.69
C LYS A 488 4.88 22.19 -11.73
N TYR A 489 6.00 22.87 -11.50
CA TYR A 489 6.12 24.04 -10.65
C TYR A 489 6.98 25.12 -11.31
N VAL A 490 6.56 26.39 -11.21
CA VAL A 490 7.34 27.58 -11.59
C VAL A 490 7.25 28.61 -10.46
N ASP A 491 8.38 28.95 -9.87
CA ASP A 491 8.51 30.11 -9.00
C ASP A 491 8.47 31.40 -9.84
N LEU A 492 7.71 32.40 -9.40
CA LEU A 492 7.52 33.68 -10.07
C LEU A 492 7.90 34.86 -9.14
N TYR A 493 8.43 34.60 -7.94
CA TYR A 493 8.68 35.61 -6.90
C TYR A 493 9.50 36.81 -7.38
N ASP A 494 10.57 36.57 -8.16
CA ASP A 494 11.45 37.62 -8.68
C ASP A 494 10.88 38.39 -9.90
N VAL A 495 9.79 37.90 -10.52
CA VAL A 495 9.15 38.55 -11.68
C VAL A 495 8.09 39.58 -11.24
N PHE A 496 7.48 39.38 -10.08
CA PHE A 496 6.54 40.35 -9.51
C PHE A 496 7.27 41.54 -8.86
N PRO A 497 6.74 42.77 -8.96
CA PRO A 497 7.43 43.97 -8.50
C PRO A 497 7.62 43.97 -6.97
N LYS A 498 8.88 43.94 -6.53
CA LYS A 498 9.26 43.97 -5.10
C LYS A 498 8.87 45.30 -4.46
N THR A 499 7.71 45.33 -3.81
CA THR A 499 7.22 46.48 -3.05
C THR A 499 8.04 46.68 -1.77
N ILE A 500 8.69 47.85 -1.66
CA ILE A 500 9.61 48.21 -0.56
C ILE A 500 8.86 48.54 0.77
N SER A 501 7.53 48.42 0.79
CA SER A 501 6.67 48.64 1.96
C SER A 501 6.14 47.30 2.51
N GLY A 502 6.27 47.08 3.81
CA GLY A 502 6.06 45.78 4.48
C GLY A 502 4.62 45.28 4.62
N VAL A 503 3.70 45.68 3.75
CA VAL A 503 2.28 45.22 3.75
C VAL A 503 1.80 44.90 2.33
N TRP A 504 2.56 44.11 1.58
CA TRP A 504 2.15 43.59 0.28
C TRP A 504 1.26 42.34 0.47
N GLN A 505 0.09 42.31 -0.17
CA GLN A 505 -0.85 41.18 -0.10
C GLN A 505 -1.37 40.85 -1.51
N PRO A 506 -0.47 40.38 -2.40
CA PRO A 506 -0.78 40.12 -3.79
C PRO A 506 -1.88 39.07 -3.90
N CYS A 507 -2.75 39.23 -4.89
CA CYS A 507 -3.76 38.22 -5.19
C CYS A 507 -3.79 37.97 -6.68
N VAL A 508 -3.41 36.75 -7.05
CA VAL A 508 -3.27 36.31 -8.44
C VAL A 508 -4.55 35.62 -8.89
N THR A 509 -4.98 35.92 -10.11
CA THR A 509 -5.98 35.17 -10.89
C THR A 509 -5.27 34.39 -11.99
N ILE A 510 -5.87 33.28 -12.46
CA ILE A 510 -5.37 32.47 -13.57
C ILE A 510 -6.37 32.54 -14.74
N ALA A 511 -5.85 32.55 -15.96
CA ALA A 511 -6.59 32.32 -17.19
C ALA A 511 -5.82 31.31 -18.07
N PRO A 512 -6.21 30.03 -18.10
CA PRO A 512 -5.67 29.06 -19.07
C PRO A 512 -6.09 29.45 -20.49
N LEU A 513 -5.13 29.42 -21.41
CA LEU A 513 -5.36 29.73 -22.82
C LEU A 513 -5.78 28.48 -23.60
N GLY A 514 -6.28 28.66 -24.81
CA GLY A 514 -6.71 27.58 -25.71
C GLY A 514 -5.94 27.58 -27.03
N SER A 515 -6.18 26.56 -27.87
CA SER A 515 -5.42 26.37 -29.10
C SER A 515 -5.37 27.62 -30.00
N PRO A 516 -4.21 28.01 -30.54
CA PRO A 516 -2.92 27.29 -30.56
C PRO A 516 -2.01 27.51 -29.33
N LEU A 517 -2.49 28.16 -28.26
CA LEU A 517 -1.70 28.48 -27.05
C LEU A 517 -1.85 27.41 -25.95
N ASP A 518 -2.08 26.16 -26.33
CA ASP A 518 -2.37 25.05 -25.40
C ASP A 518 -1.23 24.84 -24.38
N GLY A 519 -1.58 24.81 -23.09
CA GLY A 519 -0.62 24.69 -21.98
C GLY A 519 0.11 25.99 -21.59
N GLN A 520 -0.26 27.13 -22.19
CA GLN A 520 0.17 28.47 -21.77
C GLN A 520 -0.95 29.13 -20.95
N VAL A 521 -0.60 29.99 -19.99
CA VAL A 521 -1.57 30.65 -19.11
C VAL A 521 -1.25 32.13 -18.93
N VAL A 522 -2.27 32.95 -18.71
CA VAL A 522 -2.12 34.31 -18.20
C VAL A 522 -2.37 34.33 -16.69
N LEU A 523 -1.55 35.09 -15.97
CA LEU A 523 -1.67 35.39 -14.55
C LEU A 523 -1.82 36.89 -14.37
N HIS A 524 -2.78 37.33 -13.56
CA HIS A 524 -3.00 38.75 -13.27
C HIS A 524 -3.04 39.01 -11.76
N GLU A 525 -2.27 39.99 -11.31
CA GLU A 525 -2.19 40.40 -9.91
C GLU A 525 -3.01 41.67 -9.65
N GLU A 526 -4.05 41.53 -8.82
CA GLU A 526 -5.13 42.51 -8.64
C GLU A 526 -4.71 43.84 -8.02
N GLN A 527 -3.60 43.90 -7.25
CA GLN A 527 -3.16 45.12 -6.58
C GLN A 527 -2.28 46.00 -7.48
N THR A 528 -1.39 45.39 -8.27
CA THR A 528 -0.38 46.07 -9.11
C THR A 528 -0.77 46.16 -10.58
N ASN A 529 -1.88 45.52 -10.98
CA ASN A 529 -2.29 45.32 -12.37
C ASN A 529 -1.22 44.63 -13.24
N THR A 530 -0.37 43.79 -12.63
CA THR A 530 0.69 43.09 -13.35
C THR A 530 0.09 41.87 -14.07
N VAL A 531 0.11 41.89 -15.41
CA VAL A 531 -0.26 40.76 -16.27
C VAL A 531 1.00 40.04 -16.74
N LEU A 532 1.10 38.73 -16.45
CA LEU A 532 2.15 37.84 -16.94
C LEU A 532 1.56 36.75 -17.82
N HIS A 533 2.16 36.49 -18.97
CA HIS A 533 1.92 35.33 -19.82
C HIS A 533 3.03 34.29 -19.55
N VAL A 534 2.66 33.09 -19.12
CA VAL A 534 3.56 32.01 -18.69
C VAL A 534 3.38 30.78 -19.58
N ASP A 535 4.47 30.34 -20.20
CA ASP A 535 4.55 29.09 -20.95
C ASP A 535 5.16 27.98 -20.09
N LEU A 536 4.37 26.95 -19.75
CA LEU A 536 4.78 25.81 -18.93
C LEU A 536 5.47 24.68 -19.71
N VAL A 537 5.65 24.83 -21.02
CA VAL A 537 6.41 23.93 -21.89
C VAL A 537 7.84 24.44 -22.07
N THR A 538 8.01 25.74 -22.37
CA THR A 538 9.34 26.35 -22.58
C THR A 538 9.91 27.05 -21.34
N GLY A 539 9.09 27.35 -20.32
CA GLY A 539 9.48 28.16 -19.18
C GLY A 539 9.53 29.67 -19.46
N ALA A 540 9.08 30.13 -20.64
CA ALA A 540 9.09 31.53 -21.01
C ALA A 540 7.99 32.33 -20.30
N VAL A 541 8.39 33.38 -19.58
CA VAL A 541 7.50 34.35 -18.93
C VAL A 541 7.63 35.71 -19.61
N ARG A 542 6.50 36.27 -20.07
CA ARG A 542 6.40 37.59 -20.71
C ARG A 542 5.48 38.47 -19.86
N ARG A 543 5.84 39.73 -19.61
CA ARG A 543 4.94 40.72 -19.00
C ARG A 543 4.19 41.46 -20.11
N LEU A 544 2.87 41.55 -19.97
CA LEU A 544 2.01 42.28 -20.90
C LEU A 544 1.61 43.61 -20.25
N MET A 545 1.87 44.73 -20.93
CA MET A 545 1.43 46.05 -20.49
C MET A 545 0.15 46.41 -21.24
N LEU A 546 -0.97 46.53 -20.51
CA LEU A 546 -2.28 46.81 -21.11
C LEU A 546 -2.42 48.25 -21.62
N SER A 547 -1.70 49.21 -21.03
CA SER A 547 -1.69 50.61 -21.45
C SER A 547 -0.26 51.12 -21.71
N PRO A 548 -0.04 51.97 -22.73
CA PRO A 548 1.29 52.36 -23.19
C PRO A 548 1.97 53.45 -22.34
N HIS A 549 1.26 54.06 -21.39
CA HIS A 549 1.69 55.28 -20.68
C HIS A 549 1.55 55.19 -19.15
N THR A 550 1.89 54.03 -18.57
CA THR A 550 2.24 53.95 -17.14
C THR A 550 3.60 53.28 -16.95
N ASP A 551 4.64 54.10 -16.78
CA ASP A 551 5.76 53.70 -15.92
C ASP A 551 5.20 53.33 -14.53
N PRO A 552 5.77 52.33 -13.84
CA PRO A 552 5.34 51.99 -12.49
C PRO A 552 5.58 53.20 -11.58
N PRO A 553 4.55 53.78 -10.95
CA PRO A 553 4.73 54.95 -10.11
C PRO A 553 5.52 54.54 -8.86
N TYR A 554 6.80 54.91 -8.84
CA TYR A 554 7.54 55.13 -7.60
C TYR A 554 6.93 56.35 -6.88
N THR A 555 5.74 56.17 -6.33
CA THR A 555 5.10 57.13 -5.43
C THR A 555 5.97 57.27 -4.19
N LYS A 556 6.82 58.30 -4.19
CA LYS A 556 7.45 58.83 -2.98
C LYS A 556 6.37 59.00 -1.92
N ALA A 557 6.64 58.60 -0.69
CA ALA A 557 5.68 58.64 0.40
C ALA A 557 5.30 60.08 0.76
N SER A 558 4.22 60.61 0.18
CA SER A 558 3.79 62.00 0.38
C SER A 558 2.27 62.20 0.36
N SER A 559 1.53 61.35 1.08
CA SER A 559 0.27 61.74 1.74
C SER A 559 -0.17 60.68 2.77
N TRP A 560 0.26 60.84 4.03
CA TRP A 560 -0.24 60.04 5.16
C TRP A 560 -1.47 60.71 5.83
N TRP A 561 -1.91 61.88 5.33
CA TRP A 561 -2.84 62.74 6.04
C TRP A 561 -3.94 63.33 5.16
N ASN A 562 -4.64 62.50 4.35
CA ASN A 562 -6.08 62.70 4.10
C ASN A 562 -6.78 61.53 3.38
N SER A 563 -8.13 61.57 3.45
CA SER A 563 -9.14 60.78 2.70
C SER A 563 -9.06 59.25 2.72
N LYS A 564 -10.05 58.62 3.38
CA LYS A 564 -10.46 57.23 3.13
C LYS A 564 -11.24 57.12 1.81
N GLU A 565 -10.58 57.22 0.66
CA GLU A 565 -11.19 56.72 -0.58
C GLU A 565 -11.04 55.20 -0.68
N GLN A 566 -12.10 54.52 -1.12
CA GLN A 566 -12.08 53.08 -1.35
C GLN A 566 -11.28 52.79 -2.63
N GLN A 567 -9.98 52.48 -2.48
CA GLN A 567 -9.14 52.04 -3.59
C GLN A 567 -9.58 50.66 -4.08
N GLY A 568 -10.42 50.67 -5.13
CA GLY A 568 -10.87 49.47 -5.83
C GLY A 568 -9.72 48.70 -6.50
N GLY A 569 -9.85 47.37 -6.50
CA GLY A 569 -8.89 46.47 -7.13
C GLY A 569 -9.01 46.45 -8.66
N HIS A 570 -7.97 45.93 -9.32
CA HIS A 570 -8.05 45.51 -10.72
C HIS A 570 -8.57 44.06 -10.77
N LYS A 571 -9.34 43.72 -11.79
CA LYS A 571 -9.98 42.41 -11.98
C LYS A 571 -9.81 41.92 -13.42
N MET A 572 -9.82 40.58 -13.58
CA MET A 572 -9.73 39.88 -14.86
C MET A 572 -10.91 38.91 -15.01
N CYS A 573 -11.76 39.18 -16.01
CA CYS A 573 -12.73 38.22 -16.52
C CYS A 573 -12.00 37.26 -17.49
N HIS A 574 -12.31 35.97 -17.38
CA HIS A 574 -11.52 34.86 -17.93
C HIS A 574 -12.39 33.74 -18.54
N GLU A 575 -13.70 33.95 -18.61
CA GLU A 575 -14.70 33.01 -19.11
C GLU A 575 -14.41 32.61 -20.57
N PHE A 576 -13.90 33.55 -21.38
CA PHE A 576 -13.49 33.34 -22.76
C PHE A 576 -11.97 33.21 -22.96
N ALA A 577 -11.19 32.93 -21.90
CA ALA A 577 -9.74 32.70 -22.00
C ALA A 577 -9.38 31.56 -22.98
N HIS A 578 -10.26 30.56 -23.10
CA HIS A 578 -10.15 29.46 -24.07
C HIS A 578 -10.23 29.94 -25.54
N LYS A 579 -10.72 31.15 -25.82
CA LYS A 579 -10.68 31.83 -27.12
C LYS A 579 -9.52 32.83 -27.26
N ASN A 580 -8.56 32.77 -26.33
CA ASN A 580 -7.34 33.58 -26.30
C ASN A 580 -7.56 35.09 -26.19
N TRP A 581 -8.67 35.51 -25.55
CA TRP A 581 -8.89 36.90 -25.15
C TRP A 581 -9.39 37.00 -23.71
N LEU A 582 -9.14 38.17 -23.09
CA LEU A 582 -9.41 38.45 -21.68
C LEU A 582 -9.98 39.87 -21.54
N LEU A 583 -10.78 40.12 -20.52
CA LEU A 583 -11.28 41.46 -20.21
C LEU A 583 -10.81 41.90 -18.82
N PHE A 584 -10.13 43.03 -18.76
CA PHE A 584 -9.68 43.65 -17.52
C PHE A 584 -10.53 44.88 -17.19
N TYR A 585 -10.77 45.12 -15.91
CA TYR A 585 -11.40 46.33 -15.41
C TYR A 585 -10.86 46.72 -14.03
N LYS A 586 -11.11 47.96 -13.62
CA LYS A 586 -10.86 48.41 -12.24
C LYS A 586 -12.18 48.77 -11.56
N GLU A 587 -12.36 48.28 -10.34
CA GLU A 587 -13.50 48.63 -9.49
C GLU A 587 -13.57 50.17 -9.31
N TYR A 588 -14.78 50.73 -9.40
CA TYR A 588 -15.10 52.17 -9.38
C TYR A 588 -14.55 53.02 -10.54
N SER A 589 -13.87 52.41 -11.52
CA SER A 589 -13.46 53.08 -12.78
C SER A 589 -14.58 53.02 -13.84
N ASN A 590 -14.41 53.76 -14.94
CA ASN A 590 -15.31 53.78 -16.08
C ASN A 590 -14.65 53.25 -17.37
N GLN A 591 -13.66 52.36 -17.26
CA GLN A 591 -12.93 51.80 -18.40
C GLN A 591 -12.87 50.26 -18.33
N LEU A 592 -12.90 49.65 -19.51
CA LEU A 592 -12.66 48.23 -19.74
C LEU A 592 -11.49 48.08 -20.72
N GLU A 593 -10.61 47.10 -20.50
CA GLU A 593 -9.48 46.80 -21.39
C GLU A 593 -9.59 45.34 -21.89
N MET A 594 -9.99 45.14 -23.14
CA MET A 594 -10.09 43.80 -23.76
C MET A 594 -8.78 43.45 -24.47
N LEU A 595 -8.07 42.43 -23.98
CA LEU A 595 -6.81 41.95 -24.55
C LEU A 595 -7.05 40.73 -25.44
N ASP A 596 -6.70 40.84 -26.72
CA ASP A 596 -6.46 39.71 -27.62
C ASP A 596 -5.01 39.25 -27.46
N VAL A 597 -4.80 38.05 -26.90
CA VAL A 597 -3.48 37.51 -26.57
C VAL A 597 -2.74 37.03 -27.82
N LEU A 598 -3.46 36.57 -28.86
CA LEU A 598 -2.87 36.11 -30.12
C LEU A 598 -2.36 37.28 -30.98
N LYS A 599 -3.10 38.39 -31.01
CA LYS A 599 -2.74 39.59 -31.78
C LYS A 599 -1.90 40.59 -30.98
N ALA A 600 -1.77 40.40 -29.66
CA ALA A 600 -1.24 41.39 -28.71
C ALA A 600 -1.92 42.76 -28.85
N GLN A 601 -3.24 42.77 -29.05
CA GLN A 601 -4.05 43.99 -29.23
C GLN A 601 -4.92 44.24 -28.01
N VAL A 602 -4.97 45.49 -27.55
CA VAL A 602 -5.87 45.94 -26.48
C VAL A 602 -6.92 46.86 -27.07
N HIS A 603 -8.18 46.62 -26.71
CA HIS A 603 -9.30 47.48 -27.03
C HIS A 603 -9.80 48.11 -25.73
N THR A 604 -9.59 49.42 -25.54
CA THR A 604 -10.04 50.14 -24.35
C THR A 604 -11.40 50.76 -24.61
N VAL A 605 -12.43 50.25 -23.93
CA VAL A 605 -13.81 50.75 -24.01
C VAL A 605 -14.06 51.72 -22.86
N SER A 606 -14.39 52.97 -23.19
CA SER A 606 -14.74 54.00 -22.20
C SER A 606 -16.26 54.05 -21.97
N LEU A 607 -16.68 53.96 -20.71
CA LEU A 607 -18.07 53.86 -20.29
C LEU A 607 -18.62 55.18 -19.70
N PRO A 608 -19.94 55.41 -19.79
CA PRO A 608 -20.63 56.51 -19.11
C PRO A 608 -20.94 56.22 -17.62
N ILE A 609 -20.75 54.97 -17.15
CA ILE A 609 -21.01 54.52 -15.78
C ILE A 609 -19.71 54.14 -15.05
N LYS A 610 -19.72 54.17 -13.72
CA LYS A 610 -18.65 53.60 -12.89
C LYS A 610 -18.96 52.15 -12.55
N LEU A 611 -18.02 51.25 -12.79
CA LEU A 611 -18.18 49.81 -12.64
C LEU A 611 -18.07 49.33 -11.19
N LYS A 612 -18.92 48.38 -10.81
CA LYS A 612 -18.79 47.57 -9.59
C LYS A 612 -18.27 46.18 -9.91
N CYS A 613 -18.94 45.49 -10.83
CA CYS A 613 -18.55 44.18 -11.34
C CYS A 613 -19.04 44.00 -12.79
N VAL A 614 -18.45 43.02 -13.46
CA VAL A 614 -18.63 42.70 -14.89
C VAL A 614 -18.76 41.18 -15.02
N PHE A 615 -19.77 40.72 -15.77
CA PHE A 615 -19.97 39.31 -16.10
C PHE A 615 -20.06 39.11 -17.62
N LEU A 616 -19.30 38.16 -18.15
CA LEU A 616 -19.25 37.87 -19.59
C LEU A 616 -20.35 36.86 -19.96
N VAL A 617 -21.55 37.38 -20.26
CA VAL A 617 -22.76 36.57 -20.48
C VAL A 617 -22.81 35.95 -21.88
N ALA A 618 -22.20 36.61 -22.87
CA ALA A 618 -21.91 36.10 -24.20
C ALA A 618 -20.65 36.81 -24.73
N GLU A 619 -20.12 36.38 -25.87
CA GLU A 619 -18.92 37.00 -26.48
C GLU A 619 -19.15 38.47 -26.84
N ASP A 620 -20.34 38.80 -27.35
CA ASP A 620 -20.78 40.14 -27.74
C ASP A 620 -21.61 40.88 -26.67
N ARG A 621 -21.96 40.22 -25.55
CA ARG A 621 -22.89 40.77 -24.53
C ARG A 621 -22.42 40.58 -23.10
N TRP A 622 -22.14 41.69 -22.41
CA TRP A 622 -21.58 41.69 -21.06
C TRP A 622 -22.52 42.41 -20.10
N LEU A 623 -22.77 41.82 -18.93
CA LEU A 623 -23.61 42.39 -17.88
C LEU A 623 -22.73 43.20 -16.93
N LEU A 624 -23.01 44.51 -16.84
CA LEU A 624 -22.28 45.47 -16.02
C LEU A 624 -23.16 45.94 -14.86
N LEU A 625 -22.60 46.07 -13.65
CA LEU A 625 -23.29 46.71 -12.52
C LEU A 625 -22.64 48.06 -12.18
N GLU A 626 -23.47 49.08 -11.98
CA GLU A 626 -23.02 50.43 -11.60
C GLU A 626 -22.69 50.53 -10.10
N SER A 627 -21.56 51.15 -9.75
CA SER A 627 -21.05 51.23 -8.37
C SER A 627 -21.83 52.14 -7.43
N THR A 628 -22.58 53.12 -7.97
CA THR A 628 -23.34 54.12 -7.21
C THR A 628 -24.79 53.73 -6.95
N THR A 629 -25.40 52.94 -7.83
CA THR A 629 -26.84 52.61 -7.78
C THR A 629 -27.15 51.11 -7.74
N ASN A 630 -26.13 50.25 -7.90
CA ASN A 630 -26.25 48.81 -8.15
C ASN A 630 -27.05 48.42 -9.42
N LYS A 631 -27.47 49.39 -10.26
CA LYS A 631 -28.25 49.10 -11.46
C LYS A 631 -27.48 48.24 -12.45
N LYS A 632 -28.21 47.30 -13.06
CA LYS A 632 -27.73 46.38 -14.08
C LYS A 632 -27.85 47.02 -15.47
N PHE A 633 -26.82 46.86 -16.27
CA PHE A 633 -26.78 47.30 -17.66
C PHE A 633 -26.29 46.15 -18.55
N LEU A 634 -26.92 45.95 -19.70
CA LEU A 634 -26.42 45.07 -20.74
C LEU A 634 -25.61 45.90 -21.73
N MET A 635 -24.32 45.59 -21.88
CA MET A 635 -23.52 46.14 -22.98
C MET A 635 -23.49 45.14 -24.14
N THR A 636 -23.72 45.63 -25.36
CA THR A 636 -23.79 44.85 -26.61
C THR A 636 -22.89 45.46 -27.68
N LYS A 637 -22.54 44.73 -28.74
CA LYS A 637 -21.95 45.33 -29.95
C LYS A 637 -23.02 46.03 -30.80
N ALA A 638 -22.69 47.17 -31.40
CA ALA A 638 -23.64 47.99 -32.15
C ALA A 638 -24.13 47.32 -33.46
N THR A 639 -23.24 46.59 -34.12
CA THR A 639 -23.47 45.60 -35.18
C THR A 639 -22.40 44.50 -35.04
N ALA A 640 -22.63 43.32 -35.63
CA ALA A 640 -21.72 42.16 -35.50
C ALA A 640 -20.26 42.48 -35.86
N ASP A 641 -20.04 43.23 -36.95
CA ASP A 641 -18.73 43.59 -37.48
C ASP A 641 -18.17 44.92 -36.94
N SER A 642 -18.83 45.55 -35.96
CA SER A 642 -18.39 46.84 -35.40
C SER A 642 -17.62 46.69 -34.08
N ASP A 643 -16.63 47.56 -33.91
CA ASP A 643 -15.87 47.73 -32.67
C ASP A 643 -16.55 48.67 -31.66
N VAL A 644 -17.77 49.13 -31.94
CA VAL A 644 -18.48 50.11 -31.10
C VAL A 644 -19.49 49.39 -30.22
N TYR A 645 -19.41 49.60 -28.91
CA TYR A 645 -20.34 49.01 -27.96
C TYR A 645 -21.50 49.98 -27.64
N GLN A 646 -22.69 49.43 -27.41
CA GLN A 646 -23.89 50.14 -26.93
C GLN A 646 -24.22 49.67 -25.51
N LEU A 647 -24.60 50.60 -24.64
CA LEU A 647 -25.04 50.31 -23.28
C LEU A 647 -26.56 50.48 -23.14
N HIS A 648 -27.24 49.45 -22.66
CA HIS A 648 -28.68 49.43 -22.37
C HIS A 648 -28.92 49.26 -20.87
N SER A 649 -29.76 50.06 -20.24
CA SER A 649 -30.17 49.84 -18.84
C SER A 649 -31.19 48.71 -18.74
N ILE A 650 -31.06 47.85 -17.73
CA ILE A 650 -32.07 46.85 -17.39
C ILE A 650 -32.96 47.44 -16.29
N SER A 651 -34.27 47.44 -16.48
CA SER A 651 -35.24 47.65 -15.39
C SER A 651 -35.65 46.29 -14.81
N GLU A 652 -35.80 46.22 -13.49
CA GLU A 652 -36.19 45.00 -12.77
C GLU A 652 -37.53 45.23 -12.05
N ASP A 653 -38.59 44.62 -12.56
CA ASP A 653 -39.94 44.73 -11.99
C ASP A 653 -40.26 43.46 -11.17
N ILE A 654 -40.01 43.56 -9.86
CA ILE A 654 -40.10 42.46 -8.88
C ILE A 654 -41.56 42.26 -8.44
N SER A 655 -42.07 41.03 -8.54
CA SER A 655 -43.42 40.68 -8.06
C SER A 655 -43.41 40.47 -6.54
N VAL A 656 -43.91 41.48 -5.80
CA VAL A 656 -43.86 41.51 -4.33
C VAL A 656 -44.78 40.45 -3.70
N GLY A 657 -44.18 39.41 -3.13
CA GLY A 657 -44.86 38.50 -2.20
C GLY A 657 -45.25 39.21 -0.89
N PRO A 658 -46.41 38.90 -0.28
CA PRO A 658 -46.94 39.66 0.85
C PRO A 658 -46.19 39.39 2.16
N GLY A 659 -45.12 40.13 2.45
CA GLY A 659 -44.44 39.98 3.73
C GLY A 659 -43.32 40.97 4.10
N HIS A 660 -42.53 41.50 3.17
CA HIS A 660 -41.36 42.36 3.48
C HIS A 660 -41.39 43.63 2.62
N ALA A 661 -41.14 44.79 3.25
CA ALA A 661 -41.28 46.10 2.61
C ALA A 661 -40.02 46.96 2.78
N ASN A 662 -39.66 47.65 1.69
CA ASN A 662 -38.89 48.90 1.62
C ASN A 662 -37.56 48.97 2.39
N SER A 663 -36.51 48.42 1.77
CA SER A 663 -35.13 48.91 1.85
C SER A 663 -34.60 49.01 0.42
N SER A 664 -34.03 50.15 0.03
CA SER A 664 -33.42 50.33 -1.31
C SER A 664 -31.98 49.82 -1.40
N ASP A 665 -31.38 49.45 -0.26
CA ASP A 665 -29.97 49.04 -0.17
C ASP A 665 -29.79 47.50 -0.22
N ASP A 666 -30.88 46.73 -0.06
CA ASP A 666 -30.86 45.27 0.10
C ASP A 666 -30.99 44.47 -1.23
N VAL A 667 -30.76 45.09 -2.39
CA VAL A 667 -30.68 44.33 -3.66
C VAL A 667 -29.43 43.44 -3.65
N PRO A 668 -29.57 42.09 -3.65
CA PRO A 668 -28.42 41.21 -3.52
C PRO A 668 -27.55 41.29 -4.78
N LEU A 669 -26.23 41.37 -4.57
CA LEU A 669 -25.27 41.37 -5.67
C LEU A 669 -25.15 39.95 -6.25
N PRO A 670 -25.07 39.80 -7.59
CA PRO A 670 -24.77 38.51 -8.20
C PRO A 670 -23.39 38.01 -7.77
N ASP A 671 -23.31 36.74 -7.35
CA ASP A 671 -22.07 36.04 -7.05
C ASP A 671 -21.48 35.32 -8.28
N MET A 672 -22.34 34.90 -9.19
CA MET A 672 -21.99 34.22 -10.44
C MET A 672 -23.14 34.36 -11.44
N VAL A 673 -22.81 34.55 -12.71
CA VAL A 673 -23.72 34.48 -13.85
C VAL A 673 -23.09 33.57 -14.90
N SER A 674 -23.86 32.66 -15.50
CA SER A 674 -23.33 31.76 -16.53
C SER A 674 -22.99 32.50 -17.83
N CYS A 675 -21.93 32.06 -18.51
CA CYS A 675 -21.60 32.49 -19.88
C CYS A 675 -22.36 31.67 -20.94
N GLU A 676 -22.63 30.41 -20.63
CA GLU A 676 -23.45 29.51 -21.45
C GLU A 676 -24.89 29.39 -20.92
N GLN A 677 -25.77 28.80 -21.73
CA GLN A 677 -27.17 28.53 -21.41
C GLN A 677 -27.39 27.09 -20.92
N LEU A 678 -28.43 26.84 -20.13
CA LEU A 678 -28.90 25.48 -19.89
C LEU A 678 -29.44 24.87 -21.19
N PRO A 679 -29.18 23.57 -21.46
CA PRO A 679 -29.90 22.81 -22.49
C PRO A 679 -31.42 22.91 -22.30
N ASN A 680 -32.19 22.98 -23.39
CA ASN A 680 -33.64 23.16 -23.34
C ASN A 680 -34.38 22.10 -22.50
N GLU A 681 -33.86 20.87 -22.47
CA GLU A 681 -34.37 19.77 -21.63
C GLU A 681 -34.16 20.08 -20.14
N ASN A 682 -32.92 20.40 -19.74
CA ASN A 682 -32.55 20.81 -18.38
C ASN A 682 -33.33 22.06 -17.92
N LEU A 683 -33.51 23.05 -18.81
CA LEU A 683 -34.33 24.24 -18.57
C LEU A 683 -35.79 23.86 -18.28
N SER A 684 -36.37 23.02 -19.12
CA SER A 684 -37.77 22.61 -19.02
C SER A 684 -38.05 21.79 -17.75
N ILE A 685 -37.11 20.93 -17.33
CA ILE A 685 -37.20 20.18 -16.07
C ILE A 685 -37.11 21.13 -14.87
N ALA A 686 -36.12 22.05 -14.87
CA ALA A 686 -35.88 22.98 -13.77
C ALA A 686 -37.10 23.88 -13.50
N ILE A 687 -37.70 24.46 -14.54
CA ILE A 687 -38.90 25.29 -14.42
C ILE A 687 -40.17 24.43 -14.25
N GLY A 688 -40.23 23.23 -14.85
CA GLY A 688 -41.41 22.37 -14.87
C GLY A 688 -42.41 22.74 -15.98
N GLN A 689 -41.95 23.42 -17.02
CA GLN A 689 -42.73 23.85 -18.19
C GLN A 689 -41.89 23.60 -19.45
N ASN A 690 -42.50 23.26 -20.58
CA ASN A 690 -41.76 23.03 -21.83
C ASN A 690 -41.34 24.38 -22.44
N ILE A 691 -40.09 24.78 -22.23
CA ILE A 691 -39.53 26.08 -22.57
C ILE A 691 -38.23 25.86 -23.35
N ALA A 692 -38.16 26.43 -24.56
CA ALA A 692 -37.01 26.36 -25.46
C ALA A 692 -36.57 27.78 -25.86
N PHE A 693 -36.01 28.52 -24.89
CA PHE A 693 -35.58 29.90 -25.05
C PHE A 693 -34.14 30.11 -24.55
N PRO A 694 -33.40 31.11 -25.10
CA PRO A 694 -32.12 31.54 -24.54
C PRO A 694 -32.28 31.83 -23.05
N ASN A 695 -31.33 31.37 -22.24
CA ASN A 695 -31.43 31.48 -20.80
C ASN A 695 -30.04 31.62 -20.16
N ARG A 696 -30.01 32.08 -18.91
CA ARG A 696 -28.80 32.11 -18.07
C ARG A 696 -29.10 31.78 -16.62
N ILE A 697 -28.16 31.13 -15.94
CA ILE A 697 -28.20 30.97 -14.49
C ILE A 697 -27.56 32.20 -13.85
N LEU A 698 -28.21 32.74 -12.82
CA LEU A 698 -27.63 33.70 -11.89
C LEU A 698 -27.68 33.12 -10.47
N THR A 699 -26.71 33.45 -9.63
CA THR A 699 -26.76 33.14 -8.19
C THR A 699 -26.37 34.37 -7.39
N ASP A 700 -26.95 34.51 -6.20
CA ASP A 700 -26.70 35.61 -5.27
C ASP A 700 -26.79 35.11 -3.82
N SER A 701 -26.78 36.03 -2.86
CA SER A 701 -26.88 35.67 -1.44
C SER A 701 -28.31 35.35 -0.97
N GLY A 702 -29.34 35.69 -1.76
CA GLY A 702 -30.77 35.54 -1.44
C GLY A 702 -31.45 34.33 -2.09
N SER A 703 -30.80 33.65 -3.02
CA SER A 703 -31.34 32.53 -3.80
C SER A 703 -30.37 31.35 -3.88
N PHE A 704 -30.90 30.13 -4.03
CA PHE A 704 -30.11 28.94 -4.33
C PHE A 704 -29.65 28.97 -5.80
N ALA A 705 -30.56 29.32 -6.70
CA ALA A 705 -30.31 29.66 -8.09
C ALA A 705 -31.46 30.51 -8.64
N GLN A 706 -31.14 31.36 -9.62
CA GLN A 706 -32.09 32.07 -10.48
C GLN A 706 -31.89 31.62 -11.93
N ILE A 707 -32.98 31.48 -12.67
CA ILE A 707 -32.99 31.15 -14.10
C ILE A 707 -33.67 32.33 -14.82
N ILE A 708 -32.89 33.02 -15.63
CA ILE A 708 -33.34 34.20 -16.38
C ILE A 708 -33.66 33.73 -17.80
N VAL A 709 -34.95 33.67 -18.14
CA VAL A 709 -35.45 33.16 -19.42
C VAL A 709 -35.64 34.32 -20.39
N GLY A 710 -35.12 34.16 -21.61
CA GLY A 710 -35.00 35.18 -22.64
C GLY A 710 -33.63 35.88 -22.66
N PHE A 711 -32.90 35.95 -21.55
CA PHE A 711 -31.62 36.66 -21.48
C PHE A 711 -30.46 35.84 -22.09
N PRO A 712 -29.54 36.46 -22.87
CA PRO A 712 -29.38 37.89 -23.17
C PRO A 712 -29.99 38.35 -24.52
N ASP A 713 -30.87 37.54 -25.13
CA ASP A 713 -31.25 37.67 -26.55
C ASP A 713 -32.67 38.19 -26.84
N ALA A 714 -33.62 37.97 -25.94
CA ALA A 714 -35.00 38.42 -26.10
C ALA A 714 -35.14 39.93 -25.86
N VAL A 715 -35.96 40.59 -26.68
CA VAL A 715 -36.17 42.05 -26.63
C VAL A 715 -36.98 42.46 -25.39
N SER A 716 -38.08 41.76 -25.12
CA SER A 716 -38.94 41.84 -23.92
C SER A 716 -40.13 40.86 -24.09
N PRO A 717 -40.73 40.30 -23.02
CA PRO A 717 -40.24 40.29 -21.64
C PRO A 717 -39.14 39.25 -21.42
N ILE A 718 -38.35 39.44 -20.37
CA ILE A 718 -37.40 38.44 -19.86
C ILE A 718 -37.90 38.03 -18.47
N GLU A 719 -38.10 36.74 -18.24
CA GLU A 719 -38.73 36.22 -17.02
C GLU A 719 -37.67 35.71 -16.04
N VAL A 720 -37.77 36.08 -14.76
CA VAL A 720 -36.82 35.66 -13.72
C VAL A 720 -37.48 34.68 -12.77
N TYR A 721 -37.11 33.41 -12.90
CA TYR A 721 -37.51 32.34 -11.99
C TYR A 721 -36.46 32.16 -10.90
N SER A 722 -36.88 31.95 -9.65
CA SER A 722 -35.97 31.88 -8.50
C SER A 722 -36.31 30.73 -7.55
N PHE A 723 -35.27 30.05 -7.06
CA PHE A 723 -35.32 29.22 -5.87
C PHE A 723 -34.87 30.08 -4.68
N THR A 724 -35.80 30.81 -4.08
CA THR A 724 -35.54 31.78 -2.99
C THR A 724 -35.02 31.10 -1.72
N ARG A 725 -34.10 31.73 -0.97
CA ARG A 725 -33.63 31.21 0.32
C ARG A 725 -34.54 31.70 1.46
N PRO A 726 -34.87 30.86 2.46
CA PRO A 726 -35.58 31.30 3.67
C PRO A 726 -34.81 32.36 4.49
N VAL A 727 -33.49 32.42 4.36
CA VAL A 727 -32.61 33.40 5.01
C VAL A 727 -31.50 33.81 4.03
N ASN A 728 -31.26 35.12 3.90
CA ASN A 728 -30.20 35.66 3.05
C ASN A 728 -28.81 35.42 3.68
N LEU A 729 -27.85 34.92 2.90
CA LEU A 729 -26.50 34.57 3.36
C LEU A 729 -25.67 35.76 3.88
N THR A 730 -26.10 37.02 3.64
CA THR A 730 -25.47 38.24 4.19
C THR A 730 -25.95 38.59 5.59
N SER A 731 -27.17 38.23 5.99
CA SER A 731 -27.72 38.58 7.32
C SER A 731 -27.26 37.61 8.42
N ILE A 732 -26.76 36.43 8.04
CA ILE A 732 -26.20 35.43 8.95
C ILE A 732 -24.86 35.92 9.51
N LYS A 733 -24.89 36.51 10.71
CA LYS A 733 -23.70 36.92 11.45
C LYS A 733 -22.84 35.72 11.83
N ASN A 734 -21.53 35.81 11.57
CA ASN A 734 -20.54 34.78 11.87
C ASN A 734 -20.20 34.72 13.37
N ASN A 735 -21.17 34.39 14.21
CA ASN A 735 -21.07 34.47 15.67
C ASN A 735 -20.75 33.15 16.39
N ASP A 736 -20.85 31.98 15.74
CA ASP A 736 -20.60 30.69 16.40
C ASP A 736 -19.12 30.28 16.45
N SER A 737 -18.73 29.70 17.58
CA SER A 737 -17.33 29.52 18.00
C SER A 737 -16.73 28.18 17.57
N GLY A 738 -16.10 28.16 16.39
CA GLY A 738 -15.11 27.14 16.03
C GLY A 738 -13.76 27.36 16.73
N PRO A 739 -12.97 26.32 17.03
CA PRO A 739 -11.71 26.46 17.77
C PRO A 739 -10.62 27.25 17.03
N HIS A 740 -10.78 27.50 15.73
CA HIS A 740 -9.85 28.32 14.94
C HIS A 740 -10.19 29.82 14.91
N THR A 741 -11.38 30.21 15.38
CA THR A 741 -11.75 31.63 15.47
C THR A 741 -10.96 32.35 16.56
N PHE A 742 -10.48 31.63 17.58
CA PHE A 742 -9.61 32.17 18.65
C PHE A 742 -8.27 32.74 18.14
N LEU A 743 -7.82 32.36 16.94
CA LEU A 743 -6.61 32.93 16.30
C LEU A 743 -6.93 33.96 15.20
N ARG A 744 -8.18 34.04 14.71
CA ARG A 744 -8.62 35.04 13.71
C ARG A 744 -9.13 36.32 14.39
N GLY A 745 -8.26 36.95 15.19
CA GLY A 745 -8.53 38.25 15.77
C GLY A 745 -8.53 39.36 14.71
N GLY A 746 -9.71 39.82 14.29
CA GLY A 746 -9.86 40.94 13.35
C GLY A 746 -11.30 41.17 12.90
N PHE A 747 -11.72 42.44 12.83
CA PHE A 747 -13.03 42.82 12.30
C PHE A 747 -13.11 42.53 10.79
N ARG A 748 -14.16 41.81 10.35
CA ARG A 748 -14.45 41.63 8.92
C ARG A 748 -15.13 42.88 8.37
N THR A 749 -14.53 43.54 7.37
CA THR A 749 -15.07 44.79 6.77
C THR A 749 -15.17 44.79 5.24
N ASN A 750 -14.62 43.78 4.56
CA ASN A 750 -14.59 43.69 3.10
C ASN A 750 -15.14 42.33 2.64
N SER A 751 -15.67 42.27 1.42
CA SER A 751 -16.00 41.04 0.70
C SER A 751 -14.75 40.21 0.37
N PRO A 752 -14.88 38.88 0.17
CA PRO A 752 -13.77 38.03 -0.29
C PRO A 752 -13.37 38.39 -1.73
N ARG A 753 -12.09 38.21 -2.09
CA ARG A 753 -11.61 38.39 -3.48
C ARG A 753 -12.01 37.24 -4.42
N ARG A 754 -12.37 36.07 -3.90
CA ARG A 754 -12.86 34.89 -4.64
C ARG A 754 -14.28 34.54 -4.19
N GLN A 755 -15.21 34.51 -5.14
CA GLN A 755 -16.53 33.90 -4.95
C GLN A 755 -16.44 32.43 -5.39
N ASN A 756 -16.47 31.52 -4.41
CA ASN A 756 -16.47 30.08 -4.66
C ASN A 756 -17.87 29.61 -5.08
N CYS A 757 -18.28 29.93 -6.31
CA CYS A 757 -19.51 29.44 -6.91
C CYS A 757 -19.32 29.16 -8.40
N ALA A 758 -19.89 28.07 -8.90
CA ALA A 758 -19.83 27.65 -10.30
C ALA A 758 -21.11 26.90 -10.72
N SER A 759 -21.37 26.85 -12.03
CA SER A 759 -22.49 26.10 -12.62
C SER A 759 -21.99 24.90 -13.43
N LEU A 760 -22.60 23.73 -13.20
CA LEU A 760 -22.46 22.53 -14.02
C LEU A 760 -23.71 22.43 -14.91
N LEU A 761 -23.71 23.15 -16.04
CA LEU A 761 -24.89 23.27 -16.91
C LEU A 761 -25.32 21.94 -17.53
N SER A 762 -24.36 21.06 -17.82
CA SER A 762 -24.60 19.68 -18.28
C SER A 762 -25.33 18.84 -17.24
N ALA A 763 -24.92 18.91 -15.97
CA ALA A 763 -25.54 18.20 -14.85
C ALA A 763 -26.78 18.91 -14.26
N ASN A 764 -27.14 20.09 -14.77
CA ASN A 764 -28.16 20.99 -14.22
C ASN A 764 -27.95 21.31 -12.72
N GLN A 765 -26.69 21.52 -12.32
CA GLN A 765 -26.30 21.78 -10.93
C GLN A 765 -25.64 23.15 -10.75
N VAL A 766 -25.88 23.77 -9.59
CA VAL A 766 -25.18 24.96 -9.10
C VAL A 766 -24.44 24.59 -7.82
N ILE A 767 -23.17 24.98 -7.72
CA ILE A 767 -22.30 24.57 -6.62
C ILE A 767 -21.65 25.77 -5.98
N ARG A 768 -21.65 25.83 -4.63
CA ARG A 768 -21.14 26.94 -3.83
C ARG A 768 -20.40 26.40 -2.59
N ALA A 769 -19.19 26.89 -2.32
CA ALA A 769 -18.51 26.58 -1.06
C ALA A 769 -18.99 27.54 0.05
N LEU A 770 -19.51 26.99 1.15
CA LEU A 770 -20.00 27.75 2.30
C LEU A 770 -19.22 27.40 3.58
N PRO A 771 -18.97 28.39 4.47
CA PRO A 771 -18.44 28.12 5.81
C PRO A 771 -19.51 27.42 6.67
N PRO A 772 -19.15 26.59 7.67
CA PRO A 772 -20.12 25.86 8.49
C PRO A 772 -21.16 26.75 9.20
N SER A 773 -20.85 28.03 9.45
CA SER A 773 -21.75 29.03 10.02
C SER A 773 -22.93 29.43 9.12
N LYS A 774 -22.84 29.19 7.80
CA LYS A 774 -23.89 29.48 6.81
C LYS A 774 -24.69 28.24 6.37
N VAL A 775 -24.45 27.08 6.99
CA VAL A 775 -25.07 25.79 6.62
C VAL A 775 -26.17 25.43 7.64
N PRO A 776 -27.34 24.91 7.22
CA PRO A 776 -28.39 24.44 8.13
C PRO A 776 -28.04 23.09 8.78
N LEU A 777 -26.98 23.05 9.60
CA LEU A 777 -26.42 21.83 10.18
C LEU A 777 -27.43 21.00 10.99
N LYS A 778 -28.44 21.64 11.58
CA LYS A 778 -29.54 21.01 12.34
C LYS A 778 -30.51 20.19 11.47
N ASP A 779 -30.56 20.50 10.17
CA ASP A 779 -31.40 19.82 9.18
C ASP A 779 -30.60 18.79 8.39
N VAL A 780 -29.28 19.01 8.23
CA VAL A 780 -28.35 18.05 7.61
C VAL A 780 -28.07 16.85 8.54
N TYR A 781 -27.78 17.10 9.83
CA TYR A 781 -27.40 16.06 10.80
C TYR A 781 -28.52 15.76 11.82
N PRO A 782 -28.74 14.49 12.23
CA PRO A 782 -29.63 14.16 13.34
C PRO A 782 -29.19 14.83 14.64
N ARG A 783 -30.14 15.10 15.55
CA ARG A 783 -29.89 15.83 16.82
C ARG A 783 -28.84 15.18 17.71
N ASP A 784 -28.70 13.87 17.62
CA ASP A 784 -27.79 13.06 18.44
C ASP A 784 -26.39 12.88 17.80
N VAL A 785 -26.16 13.47 16.62
CA VAL A 785 -24.91 13.35 15.85
C VAL A 785 -24.20 14.71 15.79
N THR A 786 -22.97 14.77 16.28
CA THR A 786 -22.13 15.98 16.17
C THR A 786 -21.66 16.18 14.72
N PRO A 787 -21.87 17.37 14.12
CA PRO A 787 -21.37 17.66 12.78
C PRO A 787 -19.84 17.58 12.70
N PRO A 788 -19.26 17.11 11.57
CA PRO A 788 -17.81 16.96 11.42
C PRO A 788 -17.11 18.32 11.33
N MET A 789 -15.94 18.41 11.96
CA MET A 789 -15.03 19.56 11.81
C MET A 789 -14.43 19.57 10.40
N THR A 790 -14.71 20.64 9.66
CA THR A 790 -14.59 20.74 8.20
C THR A 790 -13.95 22.07 7.78
N ALA A 791 -13.32 22.13 6.60
CA ALA A 791 -12.82 23.39 6.03
C ALA A 791 -13.96 24.26 5.44
N GLY A 792 -15.09 23.62 5.12
CA GLY A 792 -16.30 24.19 4.54
C GLY A 792 -17.25 23.08 4.12
N TYR A 793 -18.35 23.45 3.47
CA TYR A 793 -19.27 22.53 2.81
C TYR A 793 -19.45 22.95 1.35
N LEU A 794 -19.54 21.98 0.44
CA LEU A 794 -20.08 22.23 -0.89
C LEU A 794 -21.61 22.13 -0.81
N GLU A 795 -22.28 23.27 -0.89
CA GLU A 795 -23.69 23.35 -1.23
C GLU A 795 -23.82 22.98 -2.72
N VAL A 796 -24.49 21.86 -3.01
CA VAL A 796 -24.82 21.42 -4.37
C VAL A 796 -26.33 21.49 -4.52
N VAL A 797 -26.77 22.45 -5.34
CA VAL A 797 -28.16 22.69 -5.73
C VAL A 797 -28.41 21.93 -7.03
N ASP A 798 -29.31 20.96 -7.01
CA ASP A 798 -29.69 20.12 -8.15
C ASP A 798 -31.07 20.55 -8.67
N LEU A 799 -31.09 21.12 -9.87
CA LEU A 799 -32.28 21.70 -10.50
C LEU A 799 -33.16 20.64 -11.19
N ASN A 800 -32.59 19.47 -11.51
CA ASN A 800 -33.32 18.34 -12.10
C ASN A 800 -34.22 17.68 -11.05
N PHE A 801 -33.66 17.31 -9.89
CA PHE A 801 -34.41 16.68 -8.81
C PHE A 801 -35.04 17.67 -7.83
N LYS A 802 -34.73 18.97 -7.96
CA LYS A 802 -35.18 20.08 -7.11
C LYS A 802 -34.82 19.85 -5.64
N LYS A 803 -33.52 19.60 -5.41
CA LYS A 803 -32.92 19.25 -4.11
C LYS A 803 -31.64 20.03 -3.86
N VAL A 804 -31.24 20.16 -2.61
CA VAL A 804 -29.93 20.66 -2.18
C VAL A 804 -29.26 19.66 -1.24
N LYS A 805 -27.96 19.43 -1.41
CA LYS A 805 -27.12 18.62 -0.52
C LYS A 805 -25.90 19.42 -0.07
N TYR A 806 -25.45 19.21 1.16
CA TYR A 806 -24.29 19.89 1.74
C TYR A 806 -23.19 18.87 1.99
N VAL A 807 -22.21 18.78 1.09
CA VAL A 807 -21.10 17.81 1.16
C VAL A 807 -19.99 18.37 2.07
N PRO A 808 -19.61 17.70 3.17
CA PRO A 808 -18.57 18.19 4.07
C PRO A 808 -17.17 18.11 3.44
N ILE A 809 -16.43 19.22 3.41
CA ILE A 809 -15.04 19.24 2.94
C ILE A 809 -14.11 18.95 4.13
N PRO A 810 -13.26 17.89 4.07
CA PRO A 810 -12.29 17.59 5.12
C PRO A 810 -11.41 18.79 5.48
N ARG A 811 -10.99 18.86 6.75
CA ARG A 811 -10.14 19.95 7.23
C ARG A 811 -8.68 19.76 6.80
N SER A 812 -8.05 20.85 6.35
CA SER A 812 -6.65 20.91 5.93
C SER A 812 -5.68 20.44 7.01
N LYS A 813 -4.68 19.64 6.59
CA LYS A 813 -3.64 19.06 7.44
C LYS A 813 -2.67 20.12 7.98
N SER A 814 -2.32 21.09 7.14
CA SER A 814 -1.56 22.30 7.46
C SER A 814 -2.41 23.55 7.19
N LEU A 815 -2.08 24.67 7.83
CA LEU A 815 -2.66 25.98 7.59
C LEU A 815 -1.57 27.04 7.75
N SER A 816 -1.47 27.97 6.80
CA SER A 816 -0.49 29.06 6.89
C SER A 816 -0.76 29.96 8.11
N PRO A 817 0.28 30.42 8.84
CA PRO A 817 0.10 31.29 10.01
C PRO A 817 -0.56 32.64 9.68
N TYR A 818 -0.56 33.06 8.41
CA TYR A 818 -1.15 34.30 7.92
C TYR A 818 -2.69 34.24 7.80
N THR A 819 -3.37 33.76 8.84
CA THR A 819 -4.83 33.48 8.84
C THR A 819 -5.71 34.71 8.56
N ASN A 820 -5.24 35.91 8.93
CA ASN A 820 -5.89 37.20 8.62
C ASN A 820 -5.69 37.69 7.16
N TRP A 821 -4.90 36.99 6.35
CA TRP A 821 -4.84 37.16 4.89
C TRP A 821 -5.70 36.12 4.18
N LEU A 822 -5.73 34.85 4.64
CA LEU A 822 -6.61 33.80 4.10
C LEU A 822 -8.07 34.28 3.98
N SER A 823 -8.58 34.92 5.03
CA SER A 823 -9.95 35.47 5.10
C SER A 823 -10.25 36.65 4.16
N LYS A 824 -9.25 37.20 3.46
CA LYS A 824 -9.42 38.19 2.38
C LYS A 824 -9.49 37.53 1.00
N VAL A 825 -8.91 36.33 0.85
CA VAL A 825 -8.95 35.57 -0.41
C VAL A 825 -10.33 34.93 -0.56
N SER A 826 -10.77 34.18 0.44
CA SER A 826 -12.01 33.37 0.41
C SER A 826 -12.77 33.46 1.75
N GLU A 827 -14.09 33.24 1.72
CA GLU A 827 -14.89 33.04 2.94
C GLU A 827 -14.67 31.66 3.60
N THR A 828 -14.12 30.71 2.84
CA THR A 828 -13.85 29.32 3.25
C THR A 828 -12.36 29.03 3.15
N ASP A 829 -11.86 28.01 3.85
CA ASP A 829 -10.44 27.65 3.80
C ASP A 829 -10.10 26.80 2.55
N VAL A 830 -10.82 27.06 1.45
CA VAL A 830 -10.69 26.43 0.13
C VAL A 830 -10.92 27.44 -1.02
N VAL A 831 -10.50 27.05 -2.22
CA VAL A 831 -10.91 27.60 -3.53
C VAL A 831 -11.42 26.47 -4.42
N MET A 832 -12.24 26.76 -5.44
CA MET A 832 -12.85 25.72 -6.31
C MET A 832 -12.80 26.05 -7.81
N ALA A 833 -12.78 24.99 -8.63
CA ALA A 833 -12.89 25.04 -10.10
C ALA A 833 -13.73 23.86 -10.63
N VAL A 834 -14.18 23.95 -11.88
CA VAL A 834 -14.96 22.92 -12.59
C VAL A 834 -14.11 22.34 -13.72
N LEU A 835 -14.04 21.02 -13.83
CA LEU A 835 -13.38 20.34 -14.95
C LEU A 835 -14.34 20.25 -16.15
N ASP A 836 -13.76 20.24 -17.34
CA ASP A 836 -14.45 20.00 -18.62
C ASP A 836 -15.22 18.66 -18.62
N SER A 837 -14.83 17.71 -17.75
CA SER A 837 -15.51 16.43 -17.50
C SER A 837 -16.77 16.51 -16.63
N GLY A 838 -17.16 17.70 -16.16
CA GLY A 838 -18.33 17.92 -15.29
C GLY A 838 -18.11 17.60 -13.81
N ALA A 839 -16.86 17.36 -13.39
CA ALA A 839 -16.46 17.20 -11.99
C ALA A 839 -16.00 18.53 -11.36
N VAL A 840 -16.01 18.62 -10.03
CA VAL A 840 -15.53 19.80 -9.28
C VAL A 840 -14.20 19.48 -8.62
N VAL A 841 -13.22 20.38 -8.69
CA VAL A 841 -12.03 20.33 -7.85
C VAL A 841 -12.10 21.43 -6.79
N THR A 842 -11.80 21.07 -5.55
CA THR A 842 -11.46 22.03 -4.49
C THR A 842 -9.98 21.90 -4.15
N VAL A 843 -9.30 23.02 -3.95
CA VAL A 843 -7.96 23.04 -3.34
C VAL A 843 -8.06 23.76 -2.01
N ASP A 844 -7.59 23.13 -0.95
CA ASP A 844 -7.58 23.73 0.38
C ASP A 844 -6.32 24.54 0.68
N MET A 845 -6.35 25.37 1.72
CA MET A 845 -5.22 26.23 2.09
C MET A 845 -3.98 25.48 2.64
N GLY A 846 -4.04 24.14 2.74
CA GLY A 846 -2.91 23.25 3.02
C GLY A 846 -2.32 22.61 1.76
N GLY A 847 -2.81 22.96 0.57
CA GLY A 847 -2.33 22.41 -0.71
C GLY A 847 -2.92 21.05 -1.08
N GLU A 848 -3.98 20.63 -0.38
CA GLU A 848 -4.65 19.35 -0.65
C GLU A 848 -5.77 19.54 -1.68
N VAL A 849 -5.56 18.96 -2.86
CA VAL A 849 -6.49 18.95 -4.00
C VAL A 849 -7.45 17.79 -3.83
N ARG A 850 -8.76 18.02 -3.97
CA ARG A 850 -9.81 16.99 -3.92
C ARG A 850 -10.71 17.10 -5.13
N LEU A 851 -10.97 15.97 -5.79
CA LEU A 851 -11.88 15.84 -6.93
C LEU A 851 -13.22 15.26 -6.45
N TRP A 852 -14.29 15.96 -6.76
CA TRP A 852 -15.66 15.68 -6.36
C TRP A 852 -16.52 15.37 -7.57
N GLU A 853 -17.34 14.34 -7.45
CA GLU A 853 -18.35 13.97 -8.43
C GLU A 853 -19.73 14.22 -7.81
N THR A 854 -20.49 15.16 -8.37
CA THR A 854 -21.74 15.64 -7.76
C THR A 854 -22.98 15.33 -8.59
N GLY A 855 -22.82 15.19 -9.91
CA GLY A 855 -23.85 14.85 -10.89
C GLY A 855 -24.46 13.46 -10.65
N TYR A 856 -25.77 13.34 -10.85
CA TYR A 856 -26.50 12.11 -10.56
C TYR A 856 -26.06 10.92 -11.45
N GLU A 857 -26.01 11.11 -12.77
CA GLU A 857 -25.68 10.03 -13.71
C GLU A 857 -24.25 9.51 -13.53
N SER A 858 -23.30 10.40 -13.29
CA SER A 858 -21.90 10.05 -13.06
C SER A 858 -21.75 9.32 -11.74
N LEU A 859 -22.32 9.83 -10.64
CA LEU A 859 -22.39 9.11 -9.37
C LEU A 859 -23.07 7.74 -9.49
N GLN A 860 -24.15 7.61 -10.26
CA GLN A 860 -24.84 6.33 -10.46
C GLN A 860 -23.96 5.33 -11.23
N ARG A 861 -23.28 5.79 -12.29
CA ARG A 861 -22.32 4.99 -13.07
C ARG A 861 -21.14 4.54 -12.20
N SER A 862 -20.48 5.49 -11.54
CA SER A 862 -19.38 5.25 -10.59
C SER A 862 -19.78 4.32 -9.43
N LEU A 863 -21.00 4.44 -8.89
CA LEU A 863 -21.53 3.54 -7.85
C LEU A 863 -21.79 2.13 -8.39
N THR A 864 -22.20 2.01 -9.65
CA THR A 864 -22.45 0.72 -10.31
C THR A 864 -21.12 0.02 -10.59
N GLU A 865 -20.13 0.73 -11.12
CA GLU A 865 -18.76 0.22 -11.29
C GLU A 865 -18.12 -0.18 -9.96
N TRP A 866 -18.29 0.62 -8.90
CA TRP A 866 -17.79 0.31 -7.56
C TRP A 866 -18.46 -0.92 -6.95
N LYS A 867 -19.80 -1.06 -7.08
CA LYS A 867 -20.52 -2.27 -6.67
C LYS A 867 -20.09 -3.50 -7.48
N ASN A 868 -19.85 -3.35 -8.78
CA ASN A 868 -19.33 -4.44 -9.62
C ASN A 868 -17.89 -4.85 -9.24
N MET A 869 -17.05 -3.90 -8.79
CA MET A 869 -15.72 -4.22 -8.25
C MET A 869 -15.77 -4.96 -6.91
N ILE A 870 -16.75 -4.72 -6.05
CA ILE A 870 -16.98 -5.52 -4.83
C ILE A 870 -17.65 -6.86 -5.18
N GLY A 871 -18.50 -6.86 -6.20
CA GLY A 871 -19.39 -7.96 -6.55
C GLY A 871 -20.65 -7.99 -5.69
N THR A 872 -21.64 -8.75 -6.13
CA THR A 872 -22.74 -9.17 -5.25
C THR A 872 -22.22 -10.22 -4.26
N GLU A 873 -22.66 -10.15 -3.00
CA GLU A 873 -22.64 -11.34 -2.15
C GLU A 873 -23.39 -12.46 -2.89
N ARG A 874 -22.84 -13.69 -2.89
CA ARG A 874 -23.43 -14.80 -3.65
C ARG A 874 -24.90 -14.96 -3.24
N PRO A 875 -25.87 -14.97 -4.18
CA PRO A 875 -27.24 -15.29 -3.83
C PRO A 875 -27.26 -16.69 -3.24
N VAL A 876 -27.70 -16.80 -1.98
CA VAL A 876 -28.09 -18.09 -1.39
C VAL A 876 -29.13 -18.71 -2.34
N GLN A 877 -29.00 -20.01 -2.62
CA GLN A 877 -29.71 -20.74 -3.69
C GLN A 877 -31.11 -20.17 -3.98
N ILE A 878 -31.32 -19.72 -5.22
CA ILE A 878 -32.61 -19.16 -5.67
C ILE A 878 -33.64 -20.30 -5.69
N THR A 879 -34.36 -20.46 -4.58
CA THR A 879 -35.47 -21.39 -4.46
C THR A 879 -36.69 -20.81 -5.17
N VAL A 880 -37.07 -21.41 -6.29
CA VAL A 880 -38.30 -21.03 -7.00
C VAL A 880 -39.50 -21.51 -6.19
N GLU A 881 -40.34 -20.58 -5.76
CA GLU A 881 -41.62 -20.89 -5.13
C GLU A 881 -42.63 -21.37 -6.20
N LYS A 882 -43.37 -22.42 -5.87
CA LYS A 882 -44.42 -22.97 -6.74
C LYS A 882 -45.56 -23.53 -5.90
N GLU A 883 -46.78 -23.05 -6.16
CA GLU A 883 -47.99 -23.59 -5.52
C GLU A 883 -48.32 -24.97 -6.11
N SER A 884 -48.75 -25.89 -5.25
CA SER A 884 -49.04 -27.27 -5.61
C SER A 884 -50.54 -27.55 -5.73
N GLY A 885 -51.39 -26.77 -5.04
CA GLY A 885 -52.85 -26.79 -5.22
C GLY A 885 -53.54 -28.13 -4.94
N GLN A 886 -52.91 -29.04 -4.19
CA GLN A 886 -53.46 -30.37 -3.85
C GLN A 886 -53.03 -30.81 -2.45
N ASP A 887 -53.92 -31.50 -1.74
CA ASP A 887 -53.71 -31.91 -0.35
C ASP A 887 -52.70 -33.05 -0.13
N VAL A 888 -52.29 -33.21 1.13
CA VAL A 888 -51.42 -34.28 1.63
C VAL A 888 -52.24 -35.48 2.11
N THR A 889 -51.63 -36.67 2.07
CA THR A 889 -52.31 -37.93 2.40
C THR A 889 -51.72 -38.60 3.64
N ALA A 890 -50.54 -39.23 3.51
CA ALA A 890 -49.82 -39.83 4.63
C ALA A 890 -48.31 -39.88 4.34
N PRO A 891 -47.45 -39.55 5.34
CA PRO A 891 -46.00 -39.53 5.17
C PRO A 891 -45.43 -40.91 4.86
N LYS A 892 -44.42 -40.95 4.00
CA LYS A 892 -43.71 -42.16 3.55
C LYS A 892 -42.30 -41.78 3.08
N HIS A 893 -41.41 -42.76 2.93
CA HIS A 893 -40.06 -42.48 2.40
C HIS A 893 -40.10 -42.08 0.91
N GLY A 894 -40.73 -42.90 0.07
CA GLY A 894 -40.64 -42.83 -1.39
C GLY A 894 -39.68 -43.90 -1.95
N LYS A 895 -39.75 -44.13 -3.25
CA LYS A 895 -38.84 -45.02 -3.99
C LYS A 895 -37.55 -44.26 -4.35
N ILE A 896 -36.43 -44.97 -4.44
CA ILE A 896 -35.17 -44.42 -4.96
C ILE A 896 -35.15 -44.63 -6.48
N ASP A 897 -34.77 -43.60 -7.24
CA ASP A 897 -34.57 -43.68 -8.69
C ASP A 897 -33.16 -44.25 -9.00
N PRO A 898 -33.04 -45.40 -9.70
CA PRO A 898 -31.74 -45.96 -10.09
C PRO A 898 -30.88 -45.03 -10.96
N ASN A 899 -31.49 -44.08 -11.67
CA ASN A 899 -30.83 -43.17 -12.60
C ASN A 899 -30.56 -41.77 -11.99
N ASN A 900 -30.99 -41.51 -10.74
CA ASN A 900 -30.91 -40.21 -10.05
C ASN A 900 -31.40 -39.01 -10.91
N ALA A 901 -32.52 -39.15 -11.63
CA ALA A 901 -33.07 -38.04 -12.41
C ALA A 901 -33.68 -36.95 -11.48
N PRO A 902 -33.67 -35.67 -11.89
CA PRO A 902 -34.23 -34.59 -11.07
C PRO A 902 -35.76 -34.59 -11.10
N HIS A 903 -36.38 -35.09 -10.02
CA HIS A 903 -37.85 -35.10 -9.85
C HIS A 903 -38.34 -33.87 -9.09
N VAL A 904 -39.23 -33.08 -9.71
CA VAL A 904 -39.76 -31.81 -9.18
C VAL A 904 -41.29 -31.87 -9.02
N GLY A 905 -41.75 -32.00 -7.77
CA GLY A 905 -43.16 -32.19 -7.43
C GLY A 905 -43.68 -33.61 -7.65
N GLY A 906 -44.60 -34.07 -6.79
CA GLY A 906 -45.15 -35.44 -6.79
C GLY A 906 -44.97 -36.18 -5.46
N ASN A 907 -45.39 -37.44 -5.39
CA ASN A 907 -45.36 -38.24 -4.15
C ASN A 907 -44.89 -39.69 -4.32
N GLN A 908 -44.02 -39.96 -5.30
CA GLN A 908 -43.48 -41.29 -5.58
C GLN A 908 -42.00 -41.47 -5.19
N TRP A 909 -41.15 -40.49 -5.50
CA TRP A 909 -39.69 -40.59 -5.35
C TRP A 909 -39.18 -39.94 -4.06
N ALA A 910 -38.12 -40.52 -3.51
CA ALA A 910 -37.31 -39.98 -2.41
C ALA A 910 -36.15 -39.14 -2.97
N GLY A 911 -35.75 -38.08 -2.27
CA GLY A 911 -34.69 -37.16 -2.71
C GLY A 911 -35.15 -36.09 -3.72
N GLY A 912 -36.41 -36.17 -4.18
CA GLY A 912 -37.02 -35.15 -5.05
C GLY A 912 -37.25 -33.82 -4.34
N THR A 913 -37.45 -32.77 -5.14
CA THR A 913 -37.59 -31.37 -4.66
C THR A 913 -39.02 -30.86 -4.85
N GLY A 914 -39.54 -30.12 -3.87
CA GLY A 914 -40.92 -29.61 -3.89
C GLY A 914 -42.03 -30.69 -3.89
N GLY A 915 -41.73 -31.91 -3.46
CA GLY A 915 -42.69 -33.02 -3.41
C GLY A 915 -43.75 -32.91 -2.30
N ARG A 916 -44.68 -33.88 -2.25
CA ARG A 916 -45.59 -34.07 -1.12
C ARG A 916 -45.54 -35.52 -0.61
N ASP A 917 -45.86 -35.73 0.66
CA ASP A 917 -45.86 -37.03 1.36
C ASP A 917 -44.50 -37.79 1.43
N THR A 918 -43.52 -37.52 0.56
CA THR A 918 -42.23 -38.25 0.48
C THR A 918 -41.05 -37.51 1.13
N ALA A 919 -39.97 -38.25 1.43
CA ALA A 919 -38.73 -37.70 1.98
C ALA A 919 -37.92 -36.97 0.90
N GLY A 920 -37.57 -35.70 1.12
CA GLY A 920 -36.96 -34.83 0.12
C GLY A 920 -36.76 -33.39 0.60
N LEU A 921 -36.44 -32.47 -0.32
CA LEU A 921 -36.18 -31.06 0.00
C LEU A 921 -37.34 -30.14 -0.44
N GLY A 922 -37.68 -29.16 0.39
CA GLY A 922 -38.66 -28.09 0.06
C GLY A 922 -40.15 -28.48 0.00
N GLY A 923 -40.49 -29.76 0.23
CA GLY A 923 -41.84 -30.31 0.07
C GLY A 923 -42.81 -30.18 1.26
N LYS A 924 -44.03 -30.70 1.08
CA LYS A 924 -45.18 -30.63 2.02
C LYS A 924 -45.53 -32.02 2.59
N GLY A 925 -45.49 -32.19 3.91
CA GLY A 925 -45.93 -33.42 4.59
C GLY A 925 -45.01 -34.64 4.52
N GLY A 926 -43.77 -34.50 4.04
CA GLY A 926 -42.75 -35.56 4.11
C GLY A 926 -42.19 -35.78 5.53
N PRO A 927 -41.73 -37.00 5.88
CA PRO A 927 -41.29 -37.32 7.25
C PRO A 927 -39.91 -36.74 7.62
N TYR A 928 -38.98 -36.66 6.68
CA TYR A 928 -37.64 -36.09 6.89
C TYR A 928 -37.02 -35.62 5.59
N ARG A 929 -35.95 -34.82 5.68
CA ARG A 929 -35.21 -34.31 4.52
C ARG A 929 -34.23 -35.35 4.01
N LEU A 930 -34.19 -35.52 2.69
CA LEU A 930 -33.20 -36.31 1.97
C LEU A 930 -32.69 -35.43 0.82
N ASP A 931 -31.38 -35.33 0.66
CA ASP A 931 -30.73 -34.63 -0.45
C ASP A 931 -30.20 -35.65 -1.47
N SER A 932 -30.15 -35.25 -2.74
CA SER A 932 -29.61 -36.03 -3.85
C SER A 932 -28.84 -35.17 -4.86
N GLY A 933 -28.52 -33.92 -4.51
CA GLY A 933 -27.66 -33.01 -5.27
C GLY A 933 -28.38 -32.10 -6.28
N HIS A 934 -29.72 -32.00 -6.21
CA HIS A 934 -30.54 -31.32 -7.22
C HIS A 934 -31.04 -29.93 -6.76
N THR A 935 -31.37 -29.06 -7.73
CA THR A 935 -31.86 -27.68 -7.48
C THR A 935 -33.16 -27.67 -6.68
N VAL A 936 -33.18 -26.97 -5.54
CA VAL A 936 -34.29 -27.01 -4.59
C VAL A 936 -35.44 -26.07 -4.97
N TYR A 937 -36.60 -26.66 -5.28
CA TYR A 937 -37.89 -25.97 -5.37
C TYR A 937 -38.59 -26.01 -4.01
N GLN A 938 -39.25 -24.92 -3.61
CA GLN A 938 -39.98 -24.83 -2.33
C GLN A 938 -41.48 -24.60 -2.52
N VAL A 939 -42.27 -25.29 -1.69
CA VAL A 939 -43.70 -25.00 -1.49
C VAL A 939 -43.84 -23.77 -0.59
N SER A 940 -44.85 -22.92 -0.82
CA SER A 940 -45.09 -21.70 -0.04
C SER A 940 -45.37 -21.99 1.44
N GLN A 941 -45.13 -21.01 2.32
CA GLN A 941 -45.28 -21.22 3.77
C GLN A 941 -46.73 -21.49 4.18
N ALA A 942 -47.70 -20.79 3.59
CA ALA A 942 -49.13 -21.02 3.83
C ALA A 942 -49.56 -22.47 3.50
N GLU A 943 -49.03 -23.06 2.42
CA GLU A 943 -49.29 -24.46 2.08
C GLU A 943 -48.64 -25.45 3.06
N LYS A 944 -47.50 -25.12 3.69
CA LYS A 944 -46.87 -25.94 4.74
C LYS A 944 -47.64 -25.88 6.06
N ASP A 945 -48.23 -24.73 6.37
CA ASP A 945 -48.98 -24.54 7.61
C ASP A 945 -50.39 -25.17 7.54
N SER A 946 -50.96 -25.30 6.33
CA SER A 946 -52.26 -25.96 6.08
C SER A 946 -52.29 -27.48 6.30
N ILE A 947 -51.20 -28.11 6.74
CA ILE A 947 -51.13 -29.57 6.97
C ILE A 947 -51.99 -29.96 8.20
N PRO A 948 -52.94 -30.91 8.07
CA PRO A 948 -53.73 -31.40 9.21
C PRO A 948 -52.87 -31.98 10.34
N GLU A 949 -53.27 -31.78 11.60
CA GLU A 949 -52.47 -32.18 12.76
C GLU A 949 -52.20 -33.69 12.82
N GLU A 950 -53.09 -34.53 12.29
CA GLU A 950 -52.89 -35.98 12.26
C GLU A 950 -51.74 -36.39 11.33
N VAL A 951 -51.64 -35.75 10.16
CA VAL A 951 -50.52 -35.92 9.22
C VAL A 951 -49.22 -35.38 9.84
N ARG A 952 -49.30 -34.23 10.52
CA ARG A 952 -48.18 -33.60 11.25
C ARG A 952 -47.70 -34.48 12.42
N ARG A 953 -48.59 -35.20 13.10
CA ARG A 953 -48.30 -36.18 14.16
C ARG A 953 -47.65 -37.46 13.59
N ALA A 954 -48.26 -38.06 12.55
CA ALA A 954 -47.71 -39.24 11.88
C ALA A 954 -46.31 -38.98 11.28
N ALA A 955 -46.07 -37.77 10.75
CA ALA A 955 -44.75 -37.38 10.24
C ALA A 955 -43.72 -37.28 11.37
N ARG A 956 -44.08 -36.73 12.54
CA ARG A 956 -43.22 -36.71 13.74
C ARG A 956 -42.91 -38.12 14.24
N GLU A 957 -43.91 -39.00 14.36
CA GLU A 957 -43.69 -40.38 14.81
C GLU A 957 -42.76 -41.16 13.86
N MET A 958 -42.91 -40.96 12.54
CA MET A 958 -42.02 -41.58 11.55
C MET A 958 -40.61 -40.98 11.57
N ALA A 959 -40.48 -39.66 11.77
CA ALA A 959 -39.20 -38.99 11.95
C ALA A 959 -38.49 -39.46 13.23
N GLU A 960 -39.18 -39.46 14.37
CA GLU A 960 -38.67 -39.97 15.64
C GLU A 960 -38.23 -41.43 15.54
N LYS A 961 -38.97 -42.28 14.83
CA LYS A 961 -38.59 -43.69 14.66
C LYS A 961 -37.31 -43.83 13.83
N ALA A 962 -37.23 -43.17 12.67
CA ALA A 962 -36.02 -43.18 11.83
C ALA A 962 -34.80 -42.55 12.54
N PHE A 963 -35.04 -41.51 13.36
CA PHE A 963 -34.02 -40.86 14.18
C PHE A 963 -33.56 -41.75 15.35
N LYS A 964 -34.48 -42.40 16.06
CA LYS A 964 -34.19 -43.38 17.12
C LYS A 964 -33.48 -44.63 16.60
N ASP A 965 -33.73 -45.04 15.36
CA ASP A 965 -33.01 -46.15 14.74
C ASP A 965 -31.60 -45.72 14.26
N ARG A 966 -31.41 -44.50 13.73
CA ARG A 966 -30.06 -43.91 13.51
C ARG A 966 -29.27 -43.69 14.81
N LEU A 967 -29.92 -43.29 15.90
CA LEU A 967 -29.29 -43.15 17.23
C LEU A 967 -28.91 -44.50 17.86
N LYS A 968 -29.45 -45.63 17.37
CA LYS A 968 -28.97 -46.97 17.75
C LYS A 968 -27.75 -47.40 16.93
N GLU A 969 -27.61 -46.93 15.70
CA GLU A 969 -26.36 -47.10 14.92
C GLU A 969 -25.22 -46.22 15.49
N ILE A 970 -25.55 -45.04 16.02
CA ILE A 970 -24.61 -44.05 16.53
C ILE A 970 -24.90 -43.79 18.01
N ASP A 971 -24.43 -44.70 18.87
CA ASP A 971 -24.60 -44.72 20.33
C ASP A 971 -24.11 -43.41 21.00
N MET A 972 -24.96 -42.39 21.10
CA MET A 972 -24.77 -41.12 21.83
C MET A 972 -26.15 -40.53 22.18
N SER A 973 -26.26 -39.74 23.25
CA SER A 973 -27.48 -38.99 23.58
C SER A 973 -27.41 -37.54 23.07
N GLU A 974 -28.56 -36.92 22.81
CA GLU A 974 -28.64 -35.50 22.38
C GLU A 974 -28.01 -34.55 23.41
N TYR A 975 -28.20 -34.84 24.70
CA TYR A 975 -27.59 -34.09 25.82
C TYR A 975 -26.06 -34.21 25.81
N ASP A 976 -25.53 -35.38 25.48
CA ASP A 976 -24.08 -35.61 25.37
C ASP A 976 -23.49 -34.85 24.18
N ALA A 977 -24.16 -34.87 23.02
CA ALA A 977 -23.74 -34.12 21.84
C ALA A 977 -23.65 -32.60 22.14
N ALA A 978 -24.72 -32.02 22.68
CA ALA A 978 -24.76 -30.59 23.05
C ALA A 978 -23.70 -30.23 24.12
N THR A 979 -23.40 -31.15 25.05
CA THR A 979 -22.35 -30.95 26.05
C THR A 979 -20.96 -30.92 25.42
N TYR A 980 -20.69 -31.78 24.42
CA TYR A 980 -19.41 -31.76 23.70
C TYR A 980 -19.26 -30.51 22.82
N GLU A 981 -20.31 -30.16 22.07
CA GLU A 981 -20.33 -28.99 21.20
C GLU A 981 -20.04 -27.70 21.96
N ARG A 982 -20.47 -27.57 23.23
CA ARG A 982 -20.11 -26.41 24.07
C ARG A 982 -18.60 -26.21 24.19
N PHE A 983 -17.83 -27.29 24.41
CA PHE A 983 -16.37 -27.21 24.56
C PHE A 983 -15.65 -27.10 23.22
N SER A 984 -16.04 -27.90 22.22
CA SER A 984 -15.42 -27.87 20.88
C SER A 984 -15.60 -26.50 20.20
N ASN A 985 -16.81 -25.92 20.23
CA ASN A 985 -17.06 -24.59 19.65
C ASN A 985 -16.28 -23.45 20.35
N ALA A 986 -15.93 -23.60 21.62
CA ALA A 986 -15.12 -22.62 22.35
C ALA A 986 -13.65 -22.60 21.86
N VAL A 987 -13.13 -23.74 21.38
CA VAL A 987 -11.73 -23.90 20.96
C VAL A 987 -11.52 -24.11 19.46
N GLN A 988 -12.58 -24.23 18.65
CA GLN A 988 -12.49 -24.55 17.21
C GLN A 988 -11.50 -23.64 16.42
N ARG A 989 -11.44 -22.35 16.73
CA ARG A 989 -10.50 -21.41 16.08
C ARG A 989 -9.05 -21.62 16.55
N GLN A 990 -8.89 -21.97 17.83
CA GLN A 990 -7.62 -22.28 18.47
C GLN A 990 -7.05 -23.61 17.95
N VAL A 991 -7.90 -24.61 17.73
CA VAL A 991 -7.58 -25.87 17.03
C VAL A 991 -7.05 -25.59 15.62
N GLN A 992 -7.78 -24.81 14.82
CA GLN A 992 -7.34 -24.46 13.46
C GLN A 992 -6.02 -23.68 13.45
N SER A 993 -5.85 -22.75 14.40
CA SER A 993 -4.59 -22.01 14.58
C SER A 993 -3.41 -22.95 14.89
N LEU A 994 -3.59 -23.88 15.83
CA LEU A 994 -2.55 -24.84 16.21
C LEU A 994 -2.21 -25.80 15.06
N ARG A 995 -3.18 -26.24 14.25
CA ARG A 995 -2.95 -27.03 13.03
C ARG A 995 -2.08 -26.27 12.01
N VAL A 996 -2.42 -25.02 11.69
CA VAL A 996 -1.62 -24.17 10.78
C VAL A 996 -0.21 -23.93 11.32
N ILE A 997 -0.04 -23.80 12.64
CA ILE A 997 1.28 -23.68 13.28
C ILE A 997 2.11 -24.96 13.06
N LEU A 998 1.53 -26.14 13.31
CA LEU A 998 2.19 -27.43 13.08
C LEU A 998 2.56 -27.67 11.60
N GLU A 999 1.73 -27.21 10.66
CA GLU A 999 2.01 -27.22 9.22
C GLU A 999 3.13 -26.24 8.83
N SER A 1000 3.14 -25.03 9.42
CA SER A 1000 4.15 -24.00 9.13
C SER A 1000 5.56 -24.39 9.59
N LEU A 1001 5.68 -25.11 10.70
CA LEU A 1001 6.94 -25.69 11.18
C LEU A 1001 7.47 -26.76 10.21
N GLN A 1002 6.61 -27.42 9.45
CA GLN A 1002 6.97 -28.35 8.38
C GLN A 1002 7.40 -27.64 7.07
N ALA A 1003 6.99 -26.39 6.84
CA ALA A 1003 7.29 -25.65 5.61
C ALA A 1003 8.69 -25.02 5.60
N LYS A 1004 9.15 -24.47 6.74
CA LYS A 1004 10.41 -23.67 6.82
C LYS A 1004 11.69 -24.43 6.45
N GLY A 1005 11.72 -25.77 6.53
CA GLY A 1005 12.93 -26.56 6.26
C GLY A 1005 13.30 -26.73 4.77
N LYS A 1006 12.84 -25.86 3.85
CA LYS A 1006 12.91 -26.10 2.38
C LYS A 1006 13.11 -24.86 1.47
N GLU A 1007 13.60 -23.72 1.97
CA GLU A 1007 13.69 -22.47 1.18
C GLU A 1007 15.11 -22.04 0.71
N ARG A 1008 15.16 -21.15 -0.30
CA ARG A 1008 16.41 -20.72 -0.99
C ARG A 1008 16.76 -19.25 -0.76
N GLN A 1009 18.04 -18.94 -0.57
CA GLN A 1009 18.58 -17.59 -0.35
C GLN A 1009 19.70 -17.21 -1.35
N TRP A 1010 20.25 -16.00 -1.24
CA TRP A 1010 21.35 -15.48 -2.08
C TRP A 1010 22.72 -15.60 -1.39
N LEU A 1011 23.65 -16.29 -2.04
CA LEU A 1011 25.06 -16.37 -1.67
C LEU A 1011 25.87 -15.31 -2.44
N LYS A 1012 26.59 -14.45 -1.72
CA LYS A 1012 27.50 -13.41 -2.26
C LYS A 1012 28.95 -13.91 -2.33
N ASN A 1013 29.88 -13.04 -2.74
CA ASN A 1013 31.33 -13.32 -2.82
C ASN A 1013 31.73 -14.51 -3.72
N GLN A 1014 30.89 -14.86 -4.69
CA GLN A 1014 31.13 -15.99 -5.59
C GLN A 1014 32.17 -15.62 -6.66
N ALA A 1015 32.95 -16.60 -7.12
CA ALA A 1015 33.82 -16.46 -8.30
C ALA A 1015 33.07 -16.68 -9.63
N THR A 1016 31.80 -17.10 -9.57
CA THR A 1016 30.92 -17.35 -10.72
C THR A 1016 29.47 -17.07 -10.35
N GLY A 1017 28.75 -16.31 -11.17
CA GLY A 1017 27.34 -15.99 -10.94
C GLY A 1017 26.89 -14.80 -11.76
N GLU A 1018 25.87 -14.10 -11.28
CA GLU A 1018 25.53 -12.74 -11.73
C GLU A 1018 26.54 -11.75 -11.13
N LEU A 1019 26.89 -10.67 -11.84
CA LEU A 1019 27.85 -9.68 -11.34
C LEU A 1019 27.29 -8.99 -10.08
N ASP A 1020 28.14 -8.79 -9.08
CA ASP A 1020 27.83 -7.95 -7.92
C ASP A 1020 28.32 -6.53 -8.25
N ASP A 1021 27.41 -5.65 -8.67
CA ASP A 1021 27.75 -4.32 -9.20
C ASP A 1021 28.51 -3.45 -8.18
N ALA A 1022 28.29 -3.72 -6.88
CA ALA A 1022 29.05 -3.13 -5.78
C ALA A 1022 30.57 -3.41 -5.84
N LYS A 1023 30.99 -4.42 -6.62
CA LYS A 1023 32.38 -4.86 -6.80
C LYS A 1023 32.96 -4.59 -8.19
N ILE A 1024 32.33 -3.78 -9.04
CA ILE A 1024 32.87 -3.44 -10.37
C ILE A 1024 34.29 -2.83 -10.29
N ILE A 1025 34.52 -1.96 -9.30
CA ILE A 1025 35.84 -1.34 -9.04
C ILE A 1025 36.87 -2.39 -8.57
N ASP A 1026 36.43 -3.41 -7.82
CA ASP A 1026 37.29 -4.52 -7.42
C ASP A 1026 37.66 -5.39 -8.64
N GLY A 1027 36.70 -5.68 -9.53
CA GLY A 1027 36.93 -6.41 -10.78
C GLY A 1027 37.92 -5.71 -11.71
N LEU A 1028 37.77 -4.40 -11.91
CA LEU A 1028 38.71 -3.56 -12.68
C LEU A 1028 40.11 -3.45 -12.04
N THR A 1029 40.27 -3.84 -10.78
CA THR A 1029 41.56 -3.92 -10.08
C THR A 1029 41.98 -5.37 -9.76
N GLY A 1030 41.41 -6.37 -10.45
CA GLY A 1030 41.88 -7.76 -10.43
C GLY A 1030 41.22 -8.70 -9.41
N GLU A 1031 40.10 -8.31 -8.79
CA GLU A 1031 39.31 -9.22 -7.96
C GLU A 1031 38.45 -10.17 -8.80
N LYS A 1032 38.30 -11.41 -8.33
CA LYS A 1032 37.56 -12.49 -9.01
C LYS A 1032 36.28 -12.87 -8.27
N THR A 1033 36.19 -12.61 -6.97
CA THR A 1033 35.03 -12.91 -6.10
C THR A 1033 33.89 -11.88 -6.24
N ILE A 1034 33.61 -11.47 -7.47
CA ILE A 1034 32.77 -10.33 -7.84
C ILE A 1034 31.35 -10.72 -8.28
N TYR A 1035 30.85 -11.89 -7.85
CA TYR A 1035 29.56 -12.44 -8.29
C TYR A 1035 28.64 -12.92 -7.14
N LYS A 1036 27.36 -13.14 -7.46
CA LYS A 1036 26.28 -13.62 -6.55
C LYS A 1036 25.45 -14.75 -7.19
N ARG A 1037 24.87 -15.65 -6.38
CA ARG A 1037 24.10 -16.85 -6.83
C ARG A 1037 23.01 -17.26 -5.82
N ARG A 1038 21.85 -17.77 -6.27
CA ARG A 1038 20.84 -18.38 -5.38
C ARG A 1038 21.15 -19.86 -5.06
N GLY A 1039 20.86 -20.29 -3.83
CA GLY A 1039 21.02 -21.67 -3.34
C GLY A 1039 20.22 -21.95 -2.07
N GLU A 1040 20.07 -23.22 -1.67
CA GLU A 1040 19.51 -23.60 -0.37
C GLU A 1040 20.55 -23.37 0.74
N LEU A 1041 20.09 -22.98 1.92
CA LEU A 1041 20.92 -22.90 3.12
C LEU A 1041 20.70 -24.19 3.92
N GLU A 1042 21.69 -25.07 3.96
CA GLU A 1042 21.63 -26.26 4.82
C GLU A 1042 21.65 -25.80 6.29
N PRO A 1043 20.79 -26.36 7.18
CA PRO A 1043 20.90 -26.13 8.62
C PRO A 1043 22.25 -26.67 9.12
N GLU A 1044 22.79 -26.04 10.17
CA GLU A 1044 24.11 -26.41 10.72
C GLU A 1044 24.14 -27.86 11.24
N LEU A 1045 25.33 -28.48 11.27
CA LEU A 1045 25.49 -29.90 11.60
C LEU A 1045 25.07 -30.20 13.05
N GLY A 1046 23.80 -30.57 13.24
CA GLY A 1046 23.19 -30.92 14.53
C GLY A 1046 22.64 -32.35 14.56
N SER A 1047 21.59 -32.66 13.80
CA SER A 1047 20.89 -33.95 13.88
C SER A 1047 20.00 -34.28 12.65
N PRO A 1048 19.92 -35.56 12.24
CA PRO A 1048 18.87 -36.06 11.37
C PRO A 1048 17.73 -36.67 12.20
N TYR A 1049 16.74 -35.85 12.55
CA TYR A 1049 15.52 -36.29 13.25
C TYR A 1049 14.66 -37.22 12.34
N GLN A 1050 14.24 -38.39 12.86
CA GLN A 1050 13.50 -39.43 12.14
C GLN A 1050 12.34 -40.09 12.93
N LYS A 1051 12.21 -39.87 14.24
CA LYS A 1051 11.14 -40.46 15.08
C LYS A 1051 10.04 -39.43 15.35
N ALA A 1052 8.90 -39.88 15.88
CA ALA A 1052 7.88 -38.96 16.37
C ALA A 1052 8.38 -38.21 17.61
N LYS A 1053 7.99 -36.94 17.75
CA LYS A 1053 8.13 -36.18 19.00
C LYS A 1053 7.14 -36.70 20.04
N ARG A 1054 7.53 -36.72 21.31
CA ARG A 1054 6.71 -37.24 22.42
C ARG A 1054 6.17 -36.08 23.26
N LEU A 1055 4.86 -36.03 23.46
CA LEU A 1055 4.17 -35.00 24.24
C LEU A 1055 3.32 -35.62 25.34
N ARG A 1056 3.49 -35.21 26.60
CA ARG A 1056 2.53 -35.50 27.67
C ARG A 1056 1.87 -34.22 28.16
N VAL A 1057 0.55 -34.23 28.26
CA VAL A 1057 -0.21 -33.19 28.97
C VAL A 1057 -0.56 -33.73 30.36
N LEU A 1058 -0.07 -33.05 31.40
CA LEU A 1058 -0.37 -33.36 32.80
C LEU A 1058 -1.36 -32.32 33.33
N ALA A 1059 -2.57 -32.73 33.71
CA ALA A 1059 -3.66 -31.83 34.06
C ALA A 1059 -4.08 -31.92 35.54
N ASP A 1060 -4.18 -30.77 36.20
CA ASP A 1060 -4.80 -30.65 37.52
C ASP A 1060 -6.30 -30.98 37.42
N VAL A 1061 -6.71 -32.03 38.14
CA VAL A 1061 -8.09 -32.49 38.33
C VAL A 1061 -8.43 -32.61 39.82
N SER A 1062 -7.92 -31.66 40.61
CA SER A 1062 -8.12 -31.60 42.06
C SER A 1062 -9.40 -30.86 42.49
N GLY A 1063 -9.72 -30.94 43.78
CA GLY A 1063 -10.90 -30.28 44.36
C GLY A 1063 -10.85 -28.75 44.33
N SER A 1064 -9.68 -28.11 44.18
CA SER A 1064 -9.61 -26.65 43.98
C SER A 1064 -10.09 -26.25 42.59
N MET A 1065 -9.79 -27.07 41.57
CA MET A 1065 -10.25 -26.87 40.20
C MET A 1065 -11.78 -26.83 40.15
N TYR A 1066 -12.47 -27.82 40.73
CA TYR A 1066 -13.94 -27.82 40.80
C TYR A 1066 -14.48 -26.69 41.70
N ARG A 1067 -13.95 -26.51 42.92
CA ARG A 1067 -14.46 -25.55 43.90
C ARG A 1067 -14.38 -24.08 43.44
N PHE A 1068 -13.32 -23.70 42.74
CA PHE A 1068 -13.13 -22.33 42.27
C PHE A 1068 -13.57 -22.10 40.82
N ASN A 1069 -14.02 -23.14 40.10
CA ASN A 1069 -14.52 -23.01 38.73
C ASN A 1069 -15.65 -21.97 38.60
N GLY A 1070 -16.55 -21.88 39.59
CA GLY A 1070 -17.62 -20.87 39.63
C GLY A 1070 -17.16 -19.43 39.86
N VAL A 1071 -15.85 -19.19 40.04
CA VAL A 1071 -15.24 -17.85 40.25
C VAL A 1071 -14.39 -17.44 39.06
N ASP A 1072 -13.62 -18.37 38.47
CA ASP A 1072 -12.67 -18.05 37.39
C ASP A 1072 -12.66 -19.03 36.20
N SER A 1073 -13.60 -19.98 36.12
CA SER A 1073 -13.70 -21.02 35.09
C SER A 1073 -12.41 -21.86 34.87
N ARG A 1074 -11.55 -22.04 35.90
CA ARG A 1074 -10.29 -22.81 35.78
C ARG A 1074 -10.44 -24.25 35.28
N LEU A 1075 -11.47 -24.98 35.73
CA LEU A 1075 -11.72 -26.36 35.31
C LEU A 1075 -12.32 -26.42 33.90
N GLU A 1076 -13.20 -25.48 33.55
CA GLU A 1076 -13.68 -25.31 32.16
C GLU A 1076 -12.53 -24.99 31.21
N ARG A 1077 -11.61 -24.07 31.56
CA ARG A 1077 -10.40 -23.79 30.78
C ARG A 1077 -9.47 -25.01 30.65
N SER A 1078 -9.35 -25.83 31.70
CA SER A 1078 -8.57 -27.09 31.66
C SER A 1078 -9.16 -28.09 30.66
N MET A 1079 -10.49 -28.27 30.70
CA MET A 1079 -11.22 -29.15 29.78
C MET A 1079 -11.21 -28.62 28.34
N GLU A 1080 -11.34 -27.31 28.13
CA GLU A 1080 -11.13 -26.66 26.83
C GLU A 1080 -9.72 -26.92 26.28
N ALA A 1081 -8.67 -26.72 27.10
CA ALA A 1081 -7.28 -26.94 26.70
C ALA A 1081 -7.03 -28.41 26.29
N VAL A 1082 -7.54 -29.36 27.07
CA VAL A 1082 -7.46 -30.80 26.76
C VAL A 1082 -8.24 -31.14 25.48
N CYS A 1083 -9.45 -30.58 25.30
CA CYS A 1083 -10.23 -30.74 24.08
C CYS A 1083 -9.48 -30.22 22.84
N MET A 1084 -8.89 -29.02 22.95
CA MET A 1084 -8.12 -28.38 21.88
C MET A 1084 -6.92 -29.23 21.45
N VAL A 1085 -6.17 -29.82 22.41
CA VAL A 1085 -5.04 -30.71 22.09
C VAL A 1085 -5.53 -31.98 21.38
N MET A 1086 -6.62 -32.58 21.84
CA MET A 1086 -7.19 -33.79 21.21
C MET A 1086 -7.70 -33.55 19.78
N GLU A 1087 -8.31 -32.40 19.50
CA GLU A 1087 -8.79 -32.05 18.16
C GLU A 1087 -7.71 -31.49 17.23
N ALA A 1088 -6.62 -30.90 17.74
CA ALA A 1088 -5.55 -30.34 16.92
C ALA A 1088 -4.52 -31.39 16.44
N LEU A 1089 -4.23 -32.40 17.26
CA LEU A 1089 -3.24 -33.45 16.94
C LEU A 1089 -3.79 -34.60 16.08
N GLU A 1090 -5.10 -34.65 15.86
CA GLU A 1090 -5.76 -35.61 14.96
C GLU A 1090 -5.27 -35.45 13.51
N GLY A 1091 -4.63 -36.49 12.97
CA GLY A 1091 -3.93 -36.48 11.68
C GLY A 1091 -2.43 -36.17 11.74
N PHE A 1092 -1.88 -35.85 12.92
CA PHE A 1092 -0.44 -35.61 13.14
C PHE A 1092 0.28 -36.77 13.86
N GLU A 1093 -0.39 -37.91 14.04
CA GLU A 1093 0.14 -39.09 14.74
C GLU A 1093 1.48 -39.62 14.20
N PRO A 1094 1.80 -39.55 12.88
CA PRO A 1094 3.12 -39.93 12.37
C PRO A 1094 4.29 -39.03 12.84
N LYS A 1095 3.99 -37.89 13.49
CA LYS A 1095 4.98 -36.92 13.96
C LYS A 1095 4.89 -36.62 15.46
N PHE A 1096 3.72 -36.79 16.08
CA PHE A 1096 3.51 -36.53 17.50
C PHE A 1096 2.79 -37.71 18.16
N LYS A 1097 3.47 -38.40 19.09
CA LYS A 1097 2.86 -39.38 19.99
C LYS A 1097 2.49 -38.68 21.30
N TYR A 1098 1.21 -38.70 21.68
CA TYR A 1098 0.73 -37.97 22.87
C TYR A 1098 -0.14 -38.77 23.83
N ASP A 1099 -0.04 -38.47 25.12
CA ASP A 1099 -0.91 -38.94 26.20
C ASP A 1099 -1.36 -37.79 27.11
N ILE A 1100 -2.42 -38.06 27.89
CA ILE A 1100 -2.99 -37.11 28.86
C ILE A 1100 -3.16 -37.83 30.20
N VAL A 1101 -2.58 -37.25 31.25
CA VAL A 1101 -2.57 -37.77 32.62
C VAL A 1101 -3.12 -36.68 33.54
N GLY A 1102 -3.88 -37.06 34.55
CA GLY A 1102 -4.36 -36.17 35.61
C GLY A 1102 -3.60 -36.34 36.93
N HIS A 1103 -3.64 -35.33 37.79
CA HIS A 1103 -3.28 -35.46 39.21
C HIS A 1103 -4.35 -34.81 40.12
N SER A 1104 -4.52 -35.36 41.31
CA SER A 1104 -5.41 -34.84 42.36
C SER A 1104 -4.91 -35.29 43.74
N GLY A 1105 -5.61 -34.95 44.82
CA GLY A 1105 -5.31 -35.49 46.16
C GLY A 1105 -5.50 -37.00 46.33
N ASP A 1106 -6.04 -37.71 45.34
CA ASP A 1106 -6.11 -39.19 45.34
C ASP A 1106 -4.84 -39.84 44.76
N GLY A 1107 -4.05 -39.12 43.96
CA GLY A 1107 -2.87 -39.69 43.33
C GLY A 1107 -2.25 -38.86 42.20
N HIS A 1108 -1.02 -39.24 41.84
CA HIS A 1108 -0.13 -38.53 40.94
C HIS A 1108 -0.14 -39.03 39.47
N ASN A 1109 -0.95 -40.04 39.14
CA ASN A 1109 -1.04 -40.63 37.80
C ASN A 1109 -2.46 -41.16 37.54
N ILE A 1110 -3.37 -40.26 37.16
CA ILE A 1110 -4.75 -40.58 36.77
C ILE A 1110 -4.80 -40.69 35.25
N GLU A 1111 -4.86 -41.90 34.70
CA GLU A 1111 -4.84 -42.09 33.24
C GLU A 1111 -6.12 -41.55 32.56
N LEU A 1112 -5.99 -40.48 31.76
CA LEU A 1112 -7.11 -39.87 31.02
C LEU A 1112 -7.13 -40.32 29.54
N VAL A 1113 -5.97 -40.27 28.87
CA VAL A 1113 -5.75 -40.76 27.50
C VAL A 1113 -4.41 -41.48 27.44
N LYS A 1114 -4.39 -42.73 26.97
CA LYS A 1114 -3.15 -43.49 26.72
C LYS A 1114 -2.64 -43.25 25.30
N ALA A 1115 -1.32 -43.18 25.13
CA ALA A 1115 -0.72 -42.87 23.82
C ALA A 1115 -1.01 -43.89 22.70
N ASP A 1116 -1.29 -45.14 23.06
CA ASP A 1116 -1.68 -46.19 22.10
C ASP A 1116 -3.21 -46.32 21.94
N LYS A 1117 -4.00 -45.47 22.63
CA LYS A 1117 -5.47 -45.45 22.59
C LYS A 1117 -6.02 -44.01 22.63
N ILE A 1118 -5.64 -43.24 21.62
CA ILE A 1118 -6.09 -41.87 21.34
C ILE A 1118 -7.60 -41.86 20.98
N PRO A 1119 -8.41 -40.90 21.48
CA PRO A 1119 -9.86 -40.84 21.23
C PRO A 1119 -10.21 -40.38 19.81
N LYS A 1120 -10.87 -41.25 19.05
CA LYS A 1120 -11.11 -41.11 17.60
C LYS A 1120 -12.45 -40.46 17.22
N ASN A 1121 -13.28 -40.15 18.20
CA ASN A 1121 -14.61 -39.58 17.97
C ASN A 1121 -15.03 -38.69 19.14
N ASN A 1122 -16.04 -37.85 18.90
CA ASN A 1122 -16.55 -36.88 19.86
C ASN A 1122 -17.08 -37.54 21.15
N LYS A 1123 -17.58 -38.79 21.09
CA LYS A 1123 -18.02 -39.55 22.29
C LYS A 1123 -16.83 -39.89 23.20
N GLU A 1124 -15.74 -40.38 22.63
CA GLU A 1124 -14.52 -40.71 23.37
C GLU A 1124 -13.87 -39.45 23.96
N ARG A 1125 -13.83 -38.34 23.20
CA ARG A 1125 -13.34 -37.04 23.69
C ARG A 1125 -14.23 -36.50 24.82
N LEU A 1126 -15.56 -36.52 24.66
CA LEU A 1126 -16.50 -36.17 25.72
C LEU A 1126 -16.33 -37.04 26.97
N LYS A 1127 -16.07 -38.34 26.81
CA LYS A 1127 -15.86 -39.27 27.93
C LYS A 1127 -14.63 -38.85 28.75
N VAL A 1128 -13.54 -38.42 28.12
CA VAL A 1128 -12.36 -37.86 28.82
C VAL A 1128 -12.76 -36.63 29.64
N LEU A 1129 -13.46 -35.65 29.05
CA LEU A 1129 -13.89 -34.43 29.75
C LEU A 1129 -14.85 -34.74 30.92
N LYS A 1130 -15.80 -35.67 30.74
CA LYS A 1130 -16.68 -36.15 31.81
C LYS A 1130 -15.92 -36.82 32.95
N ILE A 1131 -14.86 -37.57 32.66
CA ILE A 1131 -13.97 -38.16 33.69
C ILE A 1131 -13.24 -37.05 34.44
N MET A 1132 -12.64 -36.06 33.77
CA MET A 1132 -11.96 -34.92 34.41
C MET A 1132 -12.90 -34.16 35.36
N HIS A 1133 -14.12 -33.85 34.92
CA HIS A 1133 -15.11 -33.14 35.73
C HIS A 1133 -15.54 -33.96 36.95
N ALA A 1134 -15.89 -35.24 36.76
CA ALA A 1134 -16.29 -36.11 37.86
C ALA A 1134 -15.15 -36.34 38.86
N HIS A 1135 -13.92 -36.54 38.40
CA HIS A 1135 -12.76 -36.71 39.26
C HIS A 1135 -12.51 -35.46 40.13
N SER A 1136 -12.55 -34.27 39.52
CA SER A 1136 -12.38 -32.99 40.23
C SER A 1136 -13.49 -32.73 41.26
N GLN A 1137 -14.67 -33.31 41.07
CA GLN A 1137 -15.81 -33.18 41.98
C GLN A 1137 -15.74 -34.12 43.19
N PHE A 1138 -15.17 -35.32 43.06
CA PHE A 1138 -15.22 -36.38 44.08
C PHE A 1138 -13.87 -36.74 44.72
N CYS A 1139 -12.76 -36.16 44.25
CA CYS A 1139 -11.43 -36.44 44.78
C CYS A 1139 -11.19 -35.96 46.22
N MET A 1140 -10.28 -36.64 46.92
CA MET A 1140 -9.80 -36.23 48.24
C MET A 1140 -8.99 -34.93 48.18
N SER A 1141 -8.95 -34.20 49.31
CA SER A 1141 -8.20 -32.95 49.43
C SER A 1141 -6.70 -33.20 49.59
N GLY A 1142 -5.93 -32.88 48.56
CA GLY A 1142 -4.46 -32.94 48.54
C GLY A 1142 -3.92 -32.36 47.23
N ASP A 1143 -2.60 -32.35 47.10
CA ASP A 1143 -1.87 -31.96 45.88
C ASP A 1143 -0.65 -32.88 45.74
N TYR A 1144 -0.41 -33.31 44.50
CA TYR A 1144 0.70 -34.17 44.08
C TYR A 1144 1.41 -33.58 42.84
N THR A 1145 1.32 -32.27 42.60
CA THR A 1145 1.88 -31.60 41.41
C THR A 1145 3.38 -31.87 41.25
N LEU A 1146 4.15 -31.89 42.34
CA LEU A 1146 5.59 -32.18 42.29
C LEU A 1146 5.85 -33.64 41.87
N GLU A 1147 5.20 -34.57 42.56
CA GLU A 1147 5.34 -36.02 42.39
C GLU A 1147 4.88 -36.46 40.98
N ALA A 1148 3.78 -35.88 40.49
CA ALA A 1148 3.25 -36.15 39.16
C ALA A 1148 4.16 -35.59 38.04
N THR A 1149 4.78 -34.42 38.26
CA THR A 1149 5.74 -33.83 37.31
C THR A 1149 7.04 -34.65 37.28
N ASP A 1150 7.60 -34.99 38.45
CA ASP A 1150 8.83 -35.79 38.58
C ASP A 1150 8.66 -37.21 38.00
N SER A 1151 7.52 -37.86 38.28
CA SER A 1151 7.16 -39.15 37.66
C SER A 1151 7.02 -39.01 36.14
N SER A 1152 6.35 -37.96 35.64
CA SER A 1152 6.15 -37.76 34.21
C SER A 1152 7.44 -37.50 33.44
N ILE A 1153 8.42 -36.82 34.03
CA ILE A 1153 9.75 -36.63 33.42
C ILE A 1153 10.48 -37.98 33.33
N LYS A 1154 10.47 -38.76 34.42
CA LYS A 1154 11.13 -40.07 34.48
C LYS A 1154 10.50 -41.10 33.53
N ASP A 1155 9.19 -41.06 33.32
CA ASP A 1155 8.50 -41.88 32.32
C ASP A 1155 8.94 -41.48 30.90
N LEU A 1156 8.88 -40.18 30.58
CA LEU A 1156 9.19 -39.68 29.23
C LEU A 1156 10.64 -39.97 28.82
N ALA A 1157 11.61 -39.79 29.73
CA ALA A 1157 13.03 -40.07 29.48
C ALA A 1157 13.34 -41.55 29.16
N GLN A 1158 12.39 -42.47 29.39
CA GLN A 1158 12.52 -43.90 29.03
C GLN A 1158 11.91 -44.23 27.66
N GLU A 1159 11.12 -43.35 27.04
CA GLU A 1159 10.54 -43.57 25.71
C GLU A 1159 11.47 -43.09 24.59
N GLU A 1160 11.56 -43.83 23.48
CA GLU A 1160 12.32 -43.38 22.31
C GLU A 1160 11.55 -42.33 21.50
N ALA A 1161 12.06 -41.09 21.47
CA ALA A 1161 11.54 -39.99 20.67
C ALA A 1161 12.66 -39.05 20.21
N ASP A 1162 12.38 -38.21 19.21
CA ASP A 1162 13.33 -37.19 18.74
C ASP A 1162 13.45 -35.99 19.69
N GLU A 1163 12.33 -35.60 20.30
CA GLU A 1163 12.22 -34.59 21.35
C GLU A 1163 11.09 -34.96 22.31
N HIS A 1164 11.28 -34.72 23.61
CA HIS A 1164 10.30 -34.99 24.66
C HIS A 1164 9.77 -33.69 25.27
N PHE A 1165 8.45 -33.61 25.41
CA PHE A 1165 7.73 -32.46 25.96
C PHE A 1165 6.79 -32.89 27.09
N LEU A 1166 6.87 -32.18 28.22
CA LEU A 1166 5.89 -32.26 29.30
C LEU A 1166 5.24 -30.89 29.48
N VAL A 1167 3.91 -30.83 29.38
CA VAL A 1167 3.14 -29.59 29.60
C VAL A 1167 2.20 -29.81 30.79
N VAL A 1168 2.48 -29.13 31.90
CA VAL A 1168 1.69 -29.21 33.14
C VAL A 1168 0.66 -28.07 33.17
N LEU A 1169 -0.61 -28.38 33.40
CA LEU A 1169 -1.70 -27.42 33.57
C LEU A 1169 -2.10 -27.36 35.06
N SER A 1170 -1.94 -26.21 35.70
CA SER A 1170 -2.14 -26.05 37.17
C SER A 1170 -2.88 -24.75 37.52
N ASP A 1171 -3.54 -24.71 38.68
CA ASP A 1171 -4.28 -23.54 39.19
C ASP A 1171 -3.46 -22.52 40.01
N ALA A 1172 -2.13 -22.70 40.05
CA ALA A 1172 -1.13 -21.89 40.74
C ALA A 1172 -1.20 -21.87 42.29
N ASN A 1173 -2.02 -22.70 42.93
CA ASN A 1173 -2.29 -22.68 44.38
C ASN A 1173 -1.20 -23.35 45.27
N LEU A 1174 0.02 -23.52 44.75
CA LEU A 1174 1.13 -24.30 45.33
C LEU A 1174 1.47 -23.94 46.79
N GLU A 1175 1.37 -22.65 47.14
CA GLU A 1175 1.67 -22.14 48.49
C GLU A 1175 0.81 -22.82 49.58
N ARG A 1176 -0.46 -23.17 49.28
CA ARG A 1176 -1.38 -23.78 50.26
C ARG A 1176 -1.04 -25.22 50.62
N TYR A 1177 -0.29 -25.90 49.75
CA TYR A 1177 0.16 -27.28 49.95
C TYR A 1177 1.62 -27.33 50.45
N GLY A 1178 2.22 -26.18 50.77
CA GLY A 1178 3.62 -26.08 51.22
C GLY A 1178 4.65 -26.34 50.11
N ILE A 1179 4.21 -26.39 48.84
CA ILE A 1179 5.09 -26.58 47.69
C ILE A 1179 5.85 -25.27 47.46
N ARG A 1180 7.14 -25.29 47.77
CA ARG A 1180 8.05 -24.18 47.53
C ARG A 1180 8.40 -24.06 46.03
N PRO A 1181 8.41 -22.85 45.43
CA PRO A 1181 8.66 -22.69 43.99
C PRO A 1181 10.00 -23.28 43.53
N GLU A 1182 11.03 -23.23 44.37
CA GLU A 1182 12.37 -23.75 44.05
C GLU A 1182 12.35 -25.28 43.88
N ARG A 1183 11.44 -26.00 44.54
CA ARG A 1183 11.27 -27.44 44.32
C ARG A 1183 10.68 -27.74 42.94
N LEU A 1184 9.68 -26.96 42.52
CA LEU A 1184 9.10 -27.10 41.19
C LEU A 1184 10.10 -26.69 40.11
N ALA A 1185 10.88 -25.62 40.32
CA ALA A 1185 11.98 -25.24 39.43
C ALA A 1185 12.98 -26.39 39.23
N ASN A 1186 13.45 -26.99 40.32
CA ASN A 1186 14.41 -28.11 40.28
C ASN A 1186 13.83 -29.36 39.59
N VAL A 1187 12.54 -29.65 39.77
CA VAL A 1187 11.86 -30.77 39.08
C VAL A 1187 11.72 -30.48 37.58
N LEU A 1188 11.34 -29.26 37.18
CA LEU A 1188 11.23 -28.86 35.78
C LEU A 1188 12.57 -28.83 35.02
N THR A 1189 13.69 -28.98 35.71
CA THR A 1189 15.04 -29.07 35.14
C THR A 1189 15.80 -30.32 35.64
N SER A 1190 15.09 -31.36 36.09
CA SER A 1190 15.73 -32.56 36.68
C SER A 1190 16.42 -33.44 35.62
N ASP A 1191 15.89 -33.48 34.40
CA ASP A 1191 16.45 -34.18 33.25
C ASP A 1191 16.59 -33.23 32.05
N PRO A 1192 17.77 -33.15 31.39
CA PRO A 1192 17.97 -32.28 30.23
C PRO A 1192 17.34 -32.82 28.93
N GLN A 1193 16.94 -34.09 28.86
CA GLN A 1193 16.29 -34.66 27.67
C GLN A 1193 14.80 -34.27 27.57
N VAL A 1194 14.15 -33.98 28.70
CA VAL A 1194 12.73 -33.64 28.76
C VAL A 1194 12.52 -32.13 28.88
N ASN A 1195 11.89 -31.55 27.87
CA ASN A 1195 11.48 -30.16 27.87
C ASN A 1195 10.17 -30.01 28.65
N ALA A 1196 10.30 -29.78 29.96
CA ALA A 1196 9.18 -29.62 30.88
C ALA A 1196 8.77 -28.14 31.06
N PHE A 1197 7.47 -27.88 30.94
CA PHE A 1197 6.86 -26.55 30.99
C PHE A 1197 5.61 -26.54 31.90
N VAL A 1198 5.33 -25.40 32.54
CA VAL A 1198 4.09 -25.21 33.32
C VAL A 1198 3.28 -24.06 32.74
N ILE A 1199 1.98 -24.30 32.54
CA ILE A 1199 0.97 -23.31 32.17
C ILE A 1199 0.01 -23.16 33.34
N PHE A 1200 0.06 -22.00 34.00
CA PHE A 1200 -0.92 -21.65 35.04
C PHE A 1200 -2.22 -21.19 34.39
N ILE A 1201 -3.26 -22.02 34.50
CA ILE A 1201 -4.58 -21.83 33.88
C ILE A 1201 -5.64 -21.28 34.84
N GLY A 1202 -5.24 -21.03 36.09
CA GLY A 1202 -6.00 -20.33 37.12
C GLY A 1202 -5.05 -19.54 38.03
N SER A 1203 -5.59 -18.66 38.88
CA SER A 1203 -4.82 -17.96 39.89
C SER A 1203 -5.75 -17.47 41.02
N LEU A 1204 -5.28 -17.49 42.26
CA LEU A 1204 -5.95 -16.82 43.38
C LEU A 1204 -5.23 -15.50 43.67
N GLY A 1205 -5.72 -14.42 43.07
CA GLY A 1205 -5.01 -13.13 43.05
C GLY A 1205 -3.81 -13.17 42.10
N ASP A 1206 -2.68 -12.59 42.51
CA ASP A 1206 -1.47 -12.46 41.70
C ASP A 1206 -0.47 -13.63 41.85
N GLN A 1207 -0.84 -14.72 42.53
CA GLN A 1207 0.02 -15.89 42.77
C GLN A 1207 0.71 -16.43 41.51
N ALA A 1208 -0.02 -16.65 40.40
CA ALA A 1208 0.57 -17.13 39.15
C ALA A 1208 1.66 -16.18 38.59
N GLN A 1209 1.47 -14.86 38.71
CA GLN A 1209 2.45 -13.84 38.27
C GLN A 1209 3.66 -13.74 39.21
N ARG A 1210 3.53 -14.16 40.47
CA ARG A 1210 4.66 -14.29 41.40
C ARG A 1210 5.48 -15.54 41.06
N LEU A 1211 4.81 -16.68 40.88
CA LEU A 1211 5.46 -17.95 40.50
C LEU A 1211 6.24 -17.84 39.19
N GLN A 1212 5.70 -17.17 38.18
CA GLN A 1212 6.40 -16.94 36.91
C GLN A 1212 7.72 -16.12 37.06
N LYS A 1213 7.90 -15.38 38.16
CA LYS A 1213 9.13 -14.61 38.44
C LYS A 1213 10.18 -15.40 39.24
N THR A 1214 9.79 -16.46 39.95
CA THR A 1214 10.69 -17.35 40.70
C THR A 1214 11.04 -18.64 39.97
N LEU A 1215 10.22 -19.07 39.01
CA LEU A 1215 10.47 -20.27 38.19
C LEU A 1215 11.33 -19.94 36.95
N PRO A 1216 11.95 -20.94 36.29
CA PRO A 1216 12.89 -20.69 35.20
C PRO A 1216 12.25 -19.96 34.00
N ALA A 1217 12.93 -18.92 33.53
CA ALA A 1217 12.50 -18.14 32.37
C ALA A 1217 12.35 -19.03 31.12
N GLY A 1218 11.28 -18.84 30.36
CA GLY A 1218 10.94 -19.66 29.19
C GLY A 1218 10.31 -21.03 29.49
N ARG A 1219 10.39 -21.54 30.74
CA ARG A 1219 9.70 -22.79 31.15
C ARG A 1219 8.33 -22.56 31.81
N THR A 1220 7.89 -21.32 32.02
CA THR A 1220 6.61 -21.03 32.70
C THR A 1220 5.77 -19.92 32.05
N PHE A 1221 4.47 -20.17 31.97
CA PHE A 1221 3.47 -19.33 31.31
C PHE A 1221 2.23 -19.15 32.19
N VAL A 1222 1.56 -18.01 32.09
CA VAL A 1222 0.30 -17.71 32.78
C VAL A 1222 -0.75 -17.43 31.72
N VAL A 1223 -1.80 -18.25 31.65
CA VAL A 1223 -2.78 -18.24 30.55
C VAL A 1223 -4.21 -18.25 31.12
N MET A 1224 -4.81 -17.05 31.18
CA MET A 1224 -6.16 -16.85 31.72
C MET A 1224 -7.27 -16.88 30.64
N ASP A 1225 -6.89 -16.95 29.36
CA ASP A 1225 -7.78 -17.06 28.20
C ASP A 1225 -7.28 -18.19 27.29
N THR A 1226 -8.12 -19.19 26.99
CA THR A 1226 -7.75 -20.36 26.18
C THR A 1226 -7.32 -20.00 24.75
N LYS A 1227 -7.65 -18.79 24.27
CA LYS A 1227 -7.13 -18.22 23.00
C LYS A 1227 -5.61 -18.05 22.96
N GLN A 1228 -4.94 -17.96 24.11
CA GLN A 1228 -3.49 -17.78 24.18
C GLN A 1228 -2.73 -19.11 24.12
N ILE A 1229 -3.38 -20.26 24.40
CA ILE A 1229 -2.71 -21.56 24.48
C ILE A 1229 -2.04 -21.98 23.15
N PRO A 1230 -2.61 -21.76 21.94
CA PRO A 1230 -1.90 -22.03 20.69
C PRO A 1230 -0.59 -21.24 20.53
N GLN A 1231 -0.56 -19.99 20.99
CA GLN A 1231 0.64 -19.15 20.95
C GLN A 1231 1.67 -19.60 22.00
N THR A 1232 1.22 -20.00 23.18
CA THR A 1232 2.07 -20.60 24.22
C THR A 1232 2.68 -21.93 23.75
N LEU A 1233 1.89 -22.81 23.13
CA LEU A 1233 2.37 -24.07 22.55
C LEU A 1233 3.31 -23.82 21.36
N GLN A 1234 3.05 -22.80 20.53
CA GLN A 1234 3.99 -22.40 19.49
C GLN A 1234 5.33 -21.95 20.06
N GLN A 1235 5.32 -21.14 21.13
CA GLN A 1235 6.55 -20.71 21.82
C GLN A 1235 7.29 -21.93 22.37
N ILE A 1236 6.60 -22.85 23.05
CA ILE A 1236 7.14 -24.13 23.56
C ILE A 1236 7.80 -24.98 22.45
N PHE A 1237 7.13 -25.15 21.30
CA PHE A 1237 7.66 -25.94 20.17
C PHE A 1237 8.70 -25.20 19.31
N THR A 1238 8.90 -23.89 19.52
CA THR A 1238 9.91 -23.09 18.80
C THR A 1238 11.14 -22.81 19.66
N SER A 1239 10.99 -22.76 21.00
CA SER A 1239 12.11 -22.56 21.94
C SER A 1239 13.08 -23.74 22.04
N THR A 1240 12.77 -24.87 21.40
CA THR A 1240 13.69 -26.02 21.23
C THR A 1240 14.43 -26.00 19.88
N VAL A 1241 14.17 -24.99 19.04
CA VAL A 1241 14.72 -24.84 17.67
C VAL A 1241 15.66 -23.62 17.57
N LEU A 1242 15.99 -22.99 18.70
CA LEU A 1242 16.86 -21.81 18.87
C LEU A 1242 17.91 -22.04 19.95
#